data_AF-A0AAU4TWV0-F1
#
_entry.id   AF-A0AAU4TWV0-F1
#
_cell.length_a   1.000
_cell.length_b   1.000
_cell.length_c   1.000
_cell.angle_alpha   90.00
_cell.angle_beta   90.00
_cell.angle_gamma   90.00
#
_symmetry.space_group_name_H-M   'P 1'
#
loop_
_entity.id
_entity.type
_entity.pdbx_description
1 polymer ?
#
loop_
_entity_poly.entity_id
_entity_poly.type
_entity_poly.pdbx_seq_one_letter_code
_entity_poly.pdbx_strand_id
1 'polypeptide(L)'
;MSLRSLRNPAEHSRDGILETERTLIEHYGDLVRLAHVVLPVSLGRHRRVLVAHSVVQRALRAARPARVTPAVPPPRLENQERAALERSYLVTVVQDALAHGRRPAGWPARLAPPRALLPRLPLVLGLRLFPRSGSVDELAFTQALAELSAPARAAFVLRLHGMPDDATADVLAEAGVDDTATALREARVVAAQALPGPSVLQEFDACALQASPTDLLRRRRRTRAGGVAVLALLAAVAAVTAMMSTPQEDSSRPLLPSGTTDPVLRATDLSRVPAGLWDNTSRVDFTAWPARGSRIQDQDLLDRALNTWARPPHGTHVTASRATSTVPPTAAPQLLYAGNVQRQAVVLFYDGQRLARYSEPVSSGRTPGVPRSLTVARVDDADVTTSAAVALTFDRTGVRYLIAPWIAQTQTRDLLRPDTLARPLDVSGEGVTRTVPVLPRAGGCDSGPVLQLRSSERIAEHHAFLLAGVGDLTPVHLTYTPLPGHGSPPARQPREATGPAALLAWSRHACALGELRDTGVRAVNAWDFAEQDLPDGGGHAVWTCARTSSWRGPGEAVVTLRTSGDEPDEAARVVSRERSSAVCTRFGQHVAAATGWRSPKGKWYVLAAGSRAVTALTLDGAVSAHRQGRTLFVPAPPHPNVTLRADLSTGGQLRGLVPVARR
;
A
#
# COMPACT_ATOMS: atom_id res chain seq x y z
N MET A 1 1.12 -33.81 -51.28
CA MET A 1 -0.01 -33.80 -50.33
C MET A 1 0.27 -32.76 -49.27
N SER A 2 -0.31 -31.56 -49.40
CA SER A 2 -0.17 -30.47 -48.42
C SER A 2 -1.48 -30.37 -47.65
N LEU A 3 -1.51 -30.91 -46.43
CA LEU A 3 -2.65 -30.81 -45.53
C LEU A 3 -2.73 -29.36 -45.01
N ARG A 4 -3.60 -28.55 -45.62
CA ARG A 4 -4.04 -27.28 -45.04
C ARG A 4 -4.85 -27.59 -43.78
N SER A 5 -4.31 -27.21 -42.64
CA SER A 5 -5.01 -27.19 -41.35
C SER A 5 -6.27 -26.32 -41.47
N LEU A 6 -7.44 -26.94 -41.62
CA LEU A 6 -8.73 -26.29 -41.45
C LEU A 6 -8.88 -25.98 -39.96
N ARG A 7 -8.55 -24.74 -39.56
CA ARG A 7 -8.89 -24.25 -38.21
C ARG A 7 -10.39 -24.28 -38.03
N ASN A 8 -10.82 -24.69 -36.85
CA ASN A 8 -12.21 -25.00 -36.53
C ASN A 8 -13.02 -23.68 -36.50
N PRO A 9 -14.22 -23.58 -37.11
CA PRO A 9 -15.07 -22.38 -37.03
C PRO A 9 -15.38 -21.93 -35.59
N ALA A 10 -15.32 -22.85 -34.62
CA ALA A 10 -15.42 -22.54 -33.20
C ALA A 10 -14.23 -21.75 -32.64
N GLU A 11 -13.02 -21.89 -33.23
CA GLU A 11 -11.83 -21.11 -32.87
C GLU A 11 -11.92 -19.69 -33.41
N HIS A 12 -12.40 -19.48 -34.65
CA HIS A 12 -12.65 -18.13 -35.19
C HIS A 12 -13.69 -17.37 -34.38
N SER A 13 -14.74 -18.05 -33.91
CA SER A 13 -15.76 -17.44 -33.06
C SER A 13 -15.23 -17.09 -31.67
N ARG A 14 -14.33 -17.91 -31.12
CA ARG A 14 -13.62 -17.59 -29.86
C ARG A 14 -12.62 -16.46 -30.01
N ASP A 15 -11.85 -16.42 -31.08
CA ASP A 15 -10.90 -15.33 -31.36
C ASP A 15 -11.62 -14.00 -31.61
N GLY A 16 -12.75 -14.01 -32.33
CA GLY A 16 -13.61 -12.83 -32.49
C GLY A 16 -14.25 -12.35 -31.18
N ILE A 17 -14.65 -13.28 -30.29
CA ILE A 17 -15.13 -12.94 -28.94
C ILE A 17 -13.99 -12.34 -28.09
N LEU A 18 -12.79 -12.93 -28.14
CA LEU A 18 -11.62 -12.46 -27.38
C LEU A 18 -11.13 -11.09 -27.89
N GLU A 19 -11.15 -10.83 -29.20
CA GLU A 19 -10.79 -9.54 -29.80
C GLU A 19 -11.86 -8.47 -29.49
N THR A 20 -13.14 -8.85 -29.47
CA THR A 20 -14.24 -7.97 -29.03
C THR A 20 -14.12 -7.65 -27.55
N GLU A 21 -13.84 -8.65 -26.70
CA GLU A 21 -13.59 -8.47 -25.27
C GLU A 21 -12.35 -7.61 -25.00
N ARG A 22 -11.30 -7.76 -25.81
CA ARG A 22 -10.07 -6.95 -25.73
C ARG A 22 -10.33 -5.49 -26.09
N THR A 23 -11.06 -5.24 -27.19
CA THR A 23 -11.48 -3.89 -27.60
C THR A 23 -12.39 -3.25 -26.54
N LEU A 24 -13.29 -4.04 -25.95
CA LEU A 24 -14.18 -3.58 -24.88
C LEU A 24 -13.41 -3.20 -23.60
N ILE A 25 -12.38 -3.97 -23.23
CA ILE A 25 -11.52 -3.66 -22.08
C ILE A 25 -10.70 -2.39 -22.35
N GLU A 26 -10.23 -2.18 -23.58
CA GLU A 26 -9.47 -1.00 -23.99
C GLU A 26 -10.32 0.28 -23.99
N HIS A 27 -11.59 0.23 -24.42
CA HIS A 27 -12.46 1.43 -24.56
C HIS A 27 -13.39 1.67 -23.36
N TYR A 28 -13.48 0.74 -22.39
CA TYR A 28 -14.38 0.88 -21.24
C TYR A 28 -14.08 2.15 -20.43
N GLY A 29 -12.80 2.44 -20.18
CA GLY A 29 -12.39 3.61 -19.41
C GLY A 29 -12.87 4.93 -20.02
N ASP A 30 -12.74 5.06 -21.34
CA ASP A 30 -13.12 6.26 -22.08
C ASP A 30 -14.65 6.44 -22.15
N LEU A 31 -15.39 5.35 -22.32
CA LEU A 31 -16.85 5.39 -22.26
C LEU A 31 -17.37 5.77 -20.87
N VAL A 32 -16.75 5.27 -19.79
CA VAL A 32 -17.16 5.63 -18.42
C VAL A 32 -16.81 7.08 -18.12
N ARG A 33 -15.65 7.57 -18.58
CA ARG A 33 -15.25 8.97 -18.49
C ARG A 33 -16.27 9.88 -19.21
N LEU A 34 -16.64 9.55 -20.44
CA LEU A 34 -17.68 10.26 -21.21
C LEU A 34 -18.99 10.29 -20.44
N ALA A 35 -19.49 9.14 -19.98
CA ALA A 35 -20.72 9.06 -19.20
C ALA A 35 -20.63 9.91 -17.91
N HIS A 36 -19.53 9.82 -17.17
CA HIS A 36 -19.32 10.57 -15.93
C HIS A 36 -19.40 12.07 -16.16
N VAL A 37 -18.70 12.59 -17.16
CA VAL A 37 -18.68 14.03 -17.45
C VAL A 37 -20.04 14.55 -17.92
N VAL A 38 -20.76 13.79 -18.77
CA VAL A 38 -22.08 14.21 -19.28
C VAL A 38 -23.16 14.22 -18.20
N LEU A 39 -23.13 13.25 -17.28
CA LEU A 39 -24.13 13.10 -16.23
C LEU A 39 -24.32 14.36 -15.37
N PRO A 40 -25.55 14.65 -14.88
CA PRO A 40 -25.82 15.84 -14.09
C PRO A 40 -24.97 15.93 -12.82
N VAL A 41 -24.39 17.11 -12.58
CA VAL A 41 -23.64 17.40 -11.35
C VAL A 41 -24.49 17.26 -10.08
N SER A 42 -25.81 17.44 -10.20
CA SER A 42 -26.79 17.31 -9.12
C SER A 42 -26.93 15.89 -8.54
N LEU A 43 -26.42 14.86 -9.23
CA LEU A 43 -26.40 13.49 -8.71
C LEU A 43 -25.45 13.34 -7.50
N GLY A 44 -24.51 14.27 -7.32
CA GLY A 44 -23.43 14.15 -6.35
C GLY A 44 -22.37 13.13 -6.80
N ARG A 45 -21.13 13.33 -6.35
CA ARG A 45 -19.94 12.60 -6.86
C ARG A 45 -20.10 11.07 -6.81
N HIS A 46 -20.57 10.54 -5.69
CA HIS A 46 -20.73 9.10 -5.49
C HIS A 46 -21.73 8.46 -6.46
N ARG A 47 -22.93 9.05 -6.56
CA ARG A 47 -23.99 8.50 -7.41
C ARG A 47 -23.66 8.66 -8.89
N ARG A 48 -23.01 9.77 -9.25
CA ARG A 48 -22.59 10.08 -10.62
C ARG A 48 -21.61 9.04 -11.16
N VAL A 49 -20.66 8.57 -10.34
CA VAL A 49 -19.75 7.46 -10.70
C VAL A 49 -20.53 6.16 -10.92
N LEU A 50 -21.40 5.77 -9.98
CA LEU A 50 -22.16 4.53 -10.09
C LEU A 50 -23.07 4.51 -11.32
N VAL A 51 -23.72 5.64 -11.61
CA VAL A 51 -24.56 5.79 -12.80
C VAL A 51 -23.73 5.78 -14.09
N ALA A 52 -22.52 6.35 -14.09
CA ALA A 52 -21.64 6.29 -15.26
C ALA A 52 -21.30 4.84 -15.63
N HIS A 53 -20.88 4.02 -14.66
CA HIS A 53 -20.62 2.60 -14.90
C HIS A 53 -21.87 1.84 -15.35
N SER A 54 -23.04 2.19 -14.81
CA SER A 54 -24.30 1.52 -15.16
C SER A 54 -24.80 1.86 -16.57
N VAL A 55 -24.55 3.08 -17.05
CA VAL A 55 -24.84 3.51 -18.42
C VAL A 55 -23.96 2.71 -19.39
N VAL A 56 -22.65 2.67 -19.15
CA VAL A 56 -21.73 1.93 -20.03
C VAL A 56 -22.01 0.44 -20.02
N GLN A 57 -22.19 -0.19 -18.85
CA GLN A 57 -22.50 -1.63 -18.78
C GLN A 57 -23.80 -1.99 -19.52
N ARG A 58 -24.79 -1.09 -19.57
CA ARG A 58 -26.02 -1.32 -20.34
C ARG A 58 -25.82 -1.12 -21.83
N ALA A 59 -25.07 -0.09 -22.24
CA ALA A 59 -24.71 0.11 -23.64
C ALA A 59 -23.95 -1.12 -24.19
N LEU A 60 -23.00 -1.66 -23.41
CA LEU A 60 -22.27 -2.87 -23.77
C LEU A 60 -23.15 -4.13 -23.87
N ARG A 61 -24.19 -4.24 -23.05
CA ARG A 61 -25.16 -5.35 -23.12
C ARG A 61 -26.10 -5.21 -24.32
N ALA A 62 -26.49 -3.98 -24.66
CA ALA A 62 -27.45 -3.68 -25.72
C ALA A 62 -26.85 -3.83 -27.12
N ALA A 63 -25.57 -3.49 -27.31
CA ALA A 63 -24.93 -3.55 -28.63
C ALA A 63 -24.32 -4.93 -28.98
N ARG A 64 -24.76 -6.03 -28.35
CA ARG A 64 -24.41 -7.37 -28.86
C ARG A 64 -25.10 -7.55 -30.22
N PRO A 65 -24.36 -7.76 -31.32
CA PRO A 65 -24.98 -7.93 -32.62
C PRO A 65 -25.86 -9.19 -32.60
N ALA A 66 -27.04 -9.10 -33.22
CA ALA A 66 -27.82 -10.27 -33.59
C ALA A 66 -26.91 -11.21 -34.40
N ARG A 67 -26.93 -12.51 -34.10
CA ARG A 67 -26.21 -13.53 -34.89
C ARG A 67 -26.68 -13.46 -36.34
N VAL A 68 -25.94 -12.75 -37.17
CA VAL A 68 -26.00 -12.90 -38.62
C VAL A 68 -24.87 -13.86 -38.98
N THR A 69 -25.21 -15.02 -39.51
CA THR A 69 -24.26 -15.93 -40.15
C THR A 69 -24.07 -15.47 -41.61
N PRO A 70 -22.95 -14.84 -41.99
CA PRO A 70 -22.67 -14.60 -43.40
C PRO A 70 -22.19 -15.91 -44.05
N ALA A 71 -22.78 -16.27 -45.19
CA ALA A 71 -22.43 -17.45 -45.96
C ALA A 71 -21.21 -17.27 -46.90
N VAL A 72 -20.53 -16.12 -46.87
CA VAL A 72 -19.32 -15.84 -47.67
C VAL A 72 -18.45 -14.79 -46.92
N PRO A 73 -17.11 -14.91 -46.86
CA PRO A 73 -16.26 -13.88 -46.25
C PRO A 73 -16.11 -12.68 -47.21
N PRO A 74 -16.47 -11.44 -46.81
CA PRO A 74 -16.17 -10.25 -47.59
C PRO A 74 -14.76 -9.70 -47.27
N PRO A 75 -14.09 -9.03 -48.23
CA PRO A 75 -12.76 -8.46 -48.01
C PRO A 75 -12.83 -7.06 -47.35
N ARG A 76 -11.93 -6.79 -46.39
CA ARG A 76 -11.61 -5.46 -45.80
C ARG A 76 -12.76 -4.65 -45.14
N LEU A 77 -13.71 -5.30 -44.47
CA LEU A 77 -14.78 -4.63 -43.69
C LEU A 77 -14.51 -4.49 -42.19
N GLU A 78 -13.53 -5.20 -41.63
CA GLU A 78 -13.31 -5.28 -40.16
C GLU A 78 -13.11 -3.90 -39.50
N ASN A 79 -12.41 -2.96 -40.14
CA ASN A 79 -12.21 -1.61 -39.58
C ASN A 79 -13.47 -0.73 -39.63
N GLN A 80 -14.34 -0.93 -40.63
CA GLN A 80 -15.60 -0.17 -40.75
C GLN A 80 -16.65 -0.69 -39.76
N GLU A 81 -16.73 -2.01 -39.58
CA GLU A 81 -17.61 -2.62 -38.58
C GLU A 81 -17.18 -2.24 -37.15
N ARG A 82 -15.87 -2.20 -36.88
CA ARG A 82 -15.32 -1.77 -35.58
C ARG A 82 -15.61 -0.29 -35.31
N ALA A 83 -15.43 0.59 -36.31
CA ALA A 83 -15.75 2.02 -36.18
C ALA A 83 -17.27 2.26 -36.02
N ALA A 84 -18.11 1.50 -36.72
CA ALA A 84 -19.56 1.58 -36.58
C ALA A 84 -20.01 1.12 -35.18
N LEU A 85 -19.41 0.05 -34.65
CA LEU A 85 -19.68 -0.45 -33.31
C LEU A 85 -19.24 0.55 -32.24
N GLU A 86 -18.05 1.13 -32.37
CA GLU A 86 -17.54 2.18 -31.48
C GLU A 86 -18.49 3.41 -31.47
N ARG A 87 -18.89 3.88 -32.65
CA ARG A 87 -19.87 4.97 -32.80
C ARG A 87 -21.20 4.62 -32.13
N SER A 88 -21.68 3.39 -32.26
CA SER A 88 -22.92 2.93 -31.63
C SER A 88 -22.84 2.97 -30.09
N TYR A 89 -21.68 2.64 -29.51
CA TYR A 89 -21.45 2.75 -28.07
C TYR A 89 -21.42 4.21 -27.62
N LEU A 90 -20.74 5.09 -28.36
CA LEU A 90 -20.67 6.52 -28.04
C LEU A 90 -22.07 7.15 -28.06
N VAL A 91 -22.85 6.93 -29.12
CA VAL A 91 -24.22 7.43 -29.25
C VAL A 91 -25.08 6.92 -28.09
N THR A 92 -25.07 5.62 -27.82
CA THR A 92 -25.88 5.02 -26.76
C THR A 92 -25.52 5.57 -25.39
N VAL A 93 -24.22 5.72 -25.09
CA VAL A 93 -23.74 6.26 -23.81
C VAL A 93 -24.14 7.73 -23.64
N VAL A 94 -23.95 8.56 -24.67
CA VAL A 94 -24.32 9.98 -24.64
C VAL A 94 -25.83 10.11 -24.46
N GLN A 95 -26.63 9.38 -25.24
CA GLN A 95 -28.09 9.40 -25.16
C GLN A 95 -28.59 9.02 -23.76
N ASP A 96 -28.07 7.93 -23.19
CA ASP A 96 -28.48 7.47 -21.85
C ASP A 96 -28.02 8.42 -20.74
N ALA A 97 -26.82 9.01 -20.86
CA ALA A 97 -26.32 9.99 -19.91
C ALA A 97 -27.14 11.29 -19.94
N LEU A 98 -27.47 11.82 -21.13
CA LEU A 98 -28.32 13.00 -21.30
C LEU A 98 -29.72 12.77 -20.75
N ALA A 99 -30.28 11.57 -20.92
CA ALA A 99 -31.60 11.23 -20.41
C ALA A 99 -31.73 11.27 -18.88
N HIS A 100 -30.62 11.22 -18.12
CA HIS A 100 -30.63 11.40 -16.67
C HIS A 100 -30.88 12.85 -16.24
N GLY A 101 -30.68 13.82 -17.14
CA GLY A 101 -30.99 15.24 -16.92
C GLY A 101 -32.36 15.67 -17.44
N ARG A 102 -33.00 14.87 -18.31
CA ARG A 102 -34.29 15.21 -18.93
C ARG A 102 -35.44 15.13 -17.93
N ARG A 103 -36.29 16.16 -17.91
CA ARG A 103 -37.52 16.21 -17.13
C ARG A 103 -38.71 16.13 -18.09
N PRO A 104 -39.64 15.17 -17.90
CA PRO A 104 -40.89 15.16 -18.65
C PRO A 104 -41.68 16.45 -18.42
N ALA A 105 -42.50 16.84 -19.40
CA ALA A 105 -43.42 17.96 -19.24
C ALA A 105 -44.34 17.72 -18.03
N GLY A 106 -44.49 18.73 -17.17
CA GLY A 106 -45.26 18.62 -15.92
C GLY A 106 -44.53 18.01 -14.72
N TRP A 107 -43.25 17.59 -14.85
CA TRP A 107 -42.48 17.07 -13.71
C TRP A 107 -42.11 18.20 -12.73
N PRO A 108 -42.38 18.06 -11.42
CA PRO A 108 -42.09 19.13 -10.45
C PRO A 108 -40.61 19.51 -10.43
N ALA A 109 -40.31 20.81 -10.60
CA ALA A 109 -38.93 21.32 -10.66
C ALA A 109 -38.12 21.05 -9.37
N ARG A 110 -38.81 20.86 -8.24
CA ARG A 110 -38.24 20.54 -6.92
C ARG A 110 -37.81 19.08 -6.77
N LEU A 111 -38.26 18.18 -7.65
CA LEU A 111 -37.90 16.76 -7.64
C LEU A 111 -36.72 16.48 -8.59
N ALA A 112 -35.90 15.50 -8.23
CA ALA A 112 -34.89 14.97 -9.13
C ALA A 112 -35.56 14.36 -10.38
N PRO A 113 -34.88 14.34 -11.55
CA PRO A 113 -35.41 13.69 -12.75
C PRO A 113 -35.83 12.24 -12.48
N PRO A 114 -36.88 11.71 -13.13
CA PRO A 114 -37.42 10.37 -12.84
C PRO A 114 -36.37 9.25 -12.94
N ARG A 115 -35.50 9.31 -13.96
CA ARG A 115 -34.40 8.34 -14.14
C ARG A 115 -33.35 8.42 -13.03
N ALA A 116 -33.23 9.58 -12.37
CA ALA A 116 -32.41 9.78 -11.18
C ALA A 116 -33.14 9.42 -9.88
N LEU A 117 -34.31 8.75 -9.90
CA LEU A 117 -34.98 8.24 -8.71
C LEU A 117 -35.01 6.71 -8.65
N LEU A 118 -34.82 6.03 -9.78
CA LEU A 118 -34.76 4.58 -9.84
C LEU A 118 -33.39 4.09 -9.34
N PRO A 119 -33.33 3.17 -8.34
CA PRO A 119 -32.10 2.54 -7.93
C PRO A 119 -31.68 1.57 -9.05
N ARG A 120 -30.67 1.93 -9.81
CA ARG A 120 -30.05 1.03 -10.79
C ARG A 120 -28.60 0.81 -10.40
N LEU A 121 -28.19 -0.46 -10.46
CA LEU A 121 -26.86 -1.01 -10.16
C LEU A 121 -25.73 -0.10 -10.66
N PRO A 122 -24.52 -0.11 -10.05
CA PRO A 122 -24.09 -0.96 -8.93
C PRO A 122 -24.57 -0.44 -7.58
N LEU A 123 -25.03 -1.35 -6.70
CA LEU A 123 -25.36 -1.02 -5.32
C LEU A 123 -24.10 -1.18 -4.46
N VAL A 124 -23.63 -0.10 -3.85
CA VAL A 124 -22.50 -0.14 -2.91
C VAL A 124 -23.04 0.08 -1.50
N LEU A 125 -22.99 -0.97 -0.68
CA LEU A 125 -23.42 -0.92 0.72
C LEU A 125 -22.22 -0.62 1.62
N GLY A 126 -22.36 0.31 2.56
CA GLY A 126 -21.35 0.61 3.57
C GLY A 126 -20.18 1.51 3.12
N LEU A 127 -19.97 1.69 1.81
CA LEU A 127 -18.88 2.50 1.24
C LEU A 127 -19.40 3.63 0.34
N ARG A 128 -18.66 4.75 0.30
CA ARG A 128 -18.81 5.79 -0.70
C ARG A 128 -17.61 5.79 -1.63
N LEU A 129 -17.88 5.56 -2.92
CA LEU A 129 -16.91 5.68 -3.99
C LEU A 129 -16.84 7.12 -4.49
N PHE A 130 -15.65 7.65 -4.65
CA PHE A 130 -15.39 8.96 -5.24
C PHE A 130 -14.27 8.82 -6.29
N PRO A 131 -14.34 9.56 -7.41
CA PRO A 131 -13.15 9.71 -8.26
C PRO A 131 -12.05 10.41 -7.46
N ARG A 132 -10.78 10.22 -7.83
CA ARG A 132 -9.66 10.91 -7.14
C ARG A 132 -9.91 12.41 -7.14
N SER A 133 -9.67 13.06 -5.99
CA SER A 133 -9.73 14.51 -5.88
C SER A 133 -8.50 15.13 -6.52
N GLY A 134 -8.72 16.01 -7.48
CA GLY A 134 -7.65 16.75 -8.15
C GLY A 134 -7.06 17.89 -7.34
N SER A 135 -6.00 18.50 -7.88
CA SER A 135 -5.39 19.74 -7.40
C SER A 135 -6.35 20.93 -7.47
N VAL A 136 -5.94 22.10 -6.96
CA VAL A 136 -6.77 23.32 -6.96
C VAL A 136 -7.15 23.75 -8.39
N ASP A 137 -6.22 23.60 -9.34
CA ASP A 137 -6.45 23.93 -10.76
C ASP A 137 -7.44 22.96 -11.42
N GLU A 138 -7.43 21.69 -10.99
CA GLU A 138 -8.32 20.63 -11.47
C GLU A 138 -9.75 20.80 -10.92
N LEU A 139 -9.89 21.30 -9.69
CA LEU A 139 -11.17 21.75 -9.12
C LEU A 139 -11.78 22.94 -9.88
N ALA A 140 -10.96 23.93 -10.26
CA ALA A 140 -11.39 25.06 -11.08
C ALA A 140 -11.87 24.60 -12.46
N PHE A 141 -11.17 23.65 -13.07
CA PHE A 141 -11.56 23.04 -14.34
C PHE A 141 -12.86 22.24 -14.25
N THR A 142 -13.03 21.44 -13.18
CA THR A 142 -14.28 20.72 -12.91
C THR A 142 -15.46 21.69 -12.73
N GLN A 143 -15.22 22.87 -12.15
CA GLN A 143 -16.23 23.92 -12.01
C GLN A 143 -16.59 24.56 -13.36
N ALA A 144 -15.60 24.88 -14.19
CA ALA A 144 -15.83 25.38 -15.56
C ALA A 144 -16.63 24.37 -16.42
N LEU A 145 -16.32 23.07 -16.33
CA LEU A 145 -17.10 22.03 -16.99
C LEU A 145 -18.53 21.92 -16.45
N ALA A 146 -18.76 22.18 -15.16
CA ALA A 146 -20.09 22.13 -14.56
C ALA A 146 -21.02 23.24 -15.06
N GLU A 147 -20.47 24.37 -15.51
CA GLU A 147 -21.21 25.51 -16.08
C GLU A 147 -21.69 25.26 -17.52
N LEU A 148 -21.07 24.31 -18.23
CA LEU A 148 -21.48 23.91 -19.57
C LEU A 148 -22.85 23.20 -19.57
N SER A 149 -23.57 23.31 -20.69
CA SER A 149 -24.73 22.46 -20.94
C SER A 149 -24.32 20.98 -21.02
N ALA A 150 -25.25 20.05 -20.75
CA ALA A 150 -24.96 18.61 -20.82
C ALA A 150 -24.50 18.16 -22.22
N PRO A 151 -25.09 18.66 -23.33
CA PRO A 151 -24.56 18.42 -24.67
C PRO A 151 -23.17 19.02 -24.90
N ALA A 152 -22.87 20.21 -24.38
CA ALA A 152 -21.54 20.81 -24.51
C ALA A 152 -20.47 20.03 -23.74
N ARG A 153 -20.79 19.47 -22.57
CA ARG A 153 -19.91 18.54 -21.84
C ARG A 153 -19.60 17.28 -22.65
N ALA A 154 -20.59 16.74 -23.38
CA ALA A 154 -20.39 15.61 -24.28
C ALA A 154 -19.46 15.97 -25.44
N ALA A 155 -19.73 17.10 -26.12
CA ALA A 155 -18.90 17.62 -27.20
C ALA A 155 -17.45 17.85 -26.78
N PHE A 156 -17.25 18.41 -25.58
CA PHE A 156 -15.92 18.64 -25.02
C PHE A 156 -15.11 17.34 -24.90
N VAL A 157 -15.70 16.28 -24.32
CA VAL A 157 -14.99 15.00 -24.13
C VAL A 157 -14.72 14.29 -25.44
N LEU A 158 -15.67 14.28 -26.39
CA LEU A 158 -15.46 13.66 -27.70
C LEU A 158 -14.27 14.30 -28.45
N ARG A 159 -14.19 15.63 -28.43
CA ARG A 159 -13.08 16.39 -29.04
C ARG A 159 -11.75 16.16 -28.32
N LEU A 160 -11.79 15.99 -27.00
CA LEU A 160 -10.62 15.67 -26.19
C LEU A 160 -10.01 14.30 -26.54
N HIS A 161 -10.85 13.35 -26.99
CA HIS A 161 -10.42 12.06 -27.54
C HIS A 161 -10.02 12.13 -29.03
N GLY A 162 -9.85 13.33 -29.59
CA GLY A 162 -9.37 13.54 -30.96
C GLY A 162 -10.46 13.43 -32.03
N MET A 163 -11.73 13.36 -31.66
CA MET A 163 -12.84 13.34 -32.62
C MET A 163 -12.99 14.72 -33.30
N PRO A 164 -13.07 14.78 -34.64
CA PRO A 164 -13.28 16.04 -35.33
C PRO A 164 -14.69 16.61 -35.09
N ASP A 165 -14.86 17.91 -35.33
CA ASP A 165 -16.08 18.64 -34.96
C ASP A 165 -17.33 18.15 -35.73
N ASP A 166 -17.16 17.70 -36.97
CA ASP A 166 -18.21 17.09 -37.81
C ASP A 166 -18.67 15.73 -37.24
N ALA A 167 -17.74 14.82 -36.95
CA ALA A 167 -18.06 13.54 -36.33
C ALA A 167 -18.67 13.70 -34.93
N THR A 168 -18.23 14.72 -34.17
CA THR A 168 -18.82 15.06 -32.88
C THR A 168 -20.27 15.55 -33.04
N ALA A 169 -20.54 16.42 -34.03
CA ALA A 169 -21.88 16.89 -34.33
C ALA A 169 -22.82 15.74 -34.66
N ASP A 170 -22.36 14.77 -35.47
CA ASP A 170 -23.17 13.62 -35.83
C ASP A 170 -23.52 12.75 -34.61
N VAL A 171 -22.53 12.42 -33.76
CA VAL A 171 -22.78 11.61 -32.55
C VAL A 171 -23.79 12.29 -31.62
N LEU A 172 -23.72 13.62 -31.48
CA LEU A 172 -24.68 14.39 -30.70
C LEU A 172 -26.07 14.39 -31.34
N ALA A 173 -26.16 14.56 -32.67
CA ALA A 173 -27.43 14.52 -33.39
C ALA A 173 -28.10 13.15 -33.28
N GLU A 174 -27.34 12.07 -33.47
CA GLU A 174 -27.81 10.68 -33.31
C GLU A 174 -28.23 10.39 -31.85
N ALA A 175 -27.57 11.01 -30.86
CA ALA A 175 -27.96 10.92 -29.45
C ALA A 175 -29.20 11.77 -29.10
N GLY A 176 -29.78 12.49 -30.07
CA GLY A 176 -30.99 13.29 -29.93
C GLY A 176 -30.77 14.65 -29.29
N VAL A 177 -29.69 15.34 -29.65
CA VAL A 177 -29.43 16.76 -29.35
C VAL A 177 -29.89 17.62 -30.53
N ASP A 178 -30.83 18.54 -30.28
CA ASP A 178 -31.45 19.35 -31.35
C ASP A 178 -30.53 20.46 -31.89
N ASP A 179 -29.71 21.09 -31.04
CA ASP A 179 -28.77 22.16 -31.42
C ASP A 179 -27.31 21.76 -31.12
N THR A 180 -26.74 20.98 -32.03
CA THR A 180 -25.34 20.51 -31.93
C THR A 180 -24.34 21.64 -32.12
N ALA A 181 -24.68 22.67 -32.89
CA ALA A 181 -23.82 23.82 -33.16
C ALA A 181 -23.58 24.66 -31.90
N THR A 182 -24.61 24.90 -31.08
CA THR A 182 -24.44 25.58 -29.78
C THR A 182 -23.59 24.75 -28.82
N ALA A 183 -23.82 23.43 -28.74
CA ALA A 183 -23.03 22.54 -27.90
C ALA A 183 -21.53 22.57 -28.25
N LEU A 184 -21.20 22.58 -29.54
CA LEU A 184 -19.82 22.69 -30.03
C LEU A 184 -19.20 24.07 -29.73
N ARG A 185 -19.96 25.17 -29.90
CA ARG A 185 -19.48 26.52 -29.55
C ARG A 185 -19.15 26.65 -28.07
N GLU A 186 -20.05 26.21 -27.20
CA GLU A 186 -19.83 26.20 -25.74
C GLU A 186 -18.59 25.38 -25.35
N ALA A 187 -18.41 24.20 -25.94
CA ALA A 187 -17.25 23.36 -25.69
C ALA A 187 -15.92 24.00 -26.14
N ARG A 188 -15.91 24.78 -27.23
CA ARG A 188 -14.72 25.51 -27.72
C ARG A 188 -14.28 26.60 -26.76
N VAL A 189 -15.22 27.32 -26.15
CA VAL A 189 -14.91 28.42 -25.21
C VAL A 189 -14.12 27.88 -24.01
N VAL A 190 -14.55 26.76 -23.43
CA VAL A 190 -13.86 26.15 -22.28
C VAL A 190 -12.52 25.52 -22.69
N ALA A 191 -12.44 24.88 -23.86
CA ALA A 191 -11.18 24.33 -24.37
C ALA A 191 -10.11 25.41 -24.65
N ALA A 192 -10.52 26.63 -25.02
CA ALA A 192 -9.61 27.74 -25.24
C ALA A 192 -9.13 28.42 -23.95
N GLN A 193 -9.94 28.39 -22.89
CA GLN A 193 -9.65 29.01 -21.59
C GLN A 193 -8.88 28.10 -20.63
N ALA A 194 -8.95 26.78 -20.82
CA ALA A 194 -8.26 25.80 -20.01
C ALA A 194 -7.51 24.83 -20.92
N LEU A 195 -6.21 25.07 -21.18
CA LEU A 195 -5.35 24.07 -21.81
C LEU A 195 -5.21 22.89 -20.83
N PRO A 196 -5.77 21.70 -21.11
CA PRO A 196 -5.61 20.58 -20.20
C PRO A 196 -4.18 20.06 -20.34
N GLY A 197 -3.39 20.15 -19.27
CA GLY A 197 -2.20 19.30 -19.16
C GLY A 197 -2.63 17.81 -19.14
N PRO A 198 -1.75 16.87 -19.51
CA PRO A 198 -2.06 15.43 -19.49
C PRO A 198 -2.48 14.91 -18.10
N SER A 199 -2.22 15.67 -17.03
CA SER A 199 -2.67 15.39 -15.65
C SER A 199 -4.15 15.67 -15.41
N VAL A 200 -4.75 16.67 -16.08
CA VAL A 200 -6.17 17.06 -15.90
C VAL A 200 -7.11 15.93 -16.36
N LEU A 201 -6.63 15.09 -17.29
CA LEU A 201 -7.32 13.89 -17.76
C LEU A 201 -7.35 12.75 -16.72
N GLN A 202 -6.56 12.79 -15.65
CA GLN A 202 -6.53 11.73 -14.63
C GLN A 202 -7.60 11.91 -13.56
N GLU A 203 -8.12 13.13 -13.32
CA GLU A 203 -9.20 13.37 -12.35
C GLU A 203 -10.54 12.76 -12.81
N PHE A 204 -10.76 12.72 -14.12
CA PHE A 204 -11.96 12.13 -14.73
C PHE A 204 -11.81 10.64 -15.02
N ASP A 205 -10.75 10.00 -14.54
CA ASP A 205 -10.67 8.54 -14.54
C ASP A 205 -11.66 7.97 -13.53
N ALA A 206 -12.90 7.84 -13.98
CA ALA A 206 -13.99 7.23 -13.24
C ALA A 206 -13.73 5.74 -12.93
N CYS A 207 -12.68 5.12 -13.49
CA CYS A 207 -12.21 3.79 -13.10
C CYS A 207 -11.22 3.82 -11.92
N ALA A 208 -10.58 4.96 -11.62
CA ALA A 208 -9.68 5.14 -10.47
C ALA A 208 -10.43 5.66 -9.23
N LEU A 209 -11.13 4.76 -8.53
CA LEU A 209 -12.02 5.11 -7.42
C LEU A 209 -11.35 5.03 -6.04
N GLN A 210 -11.61 6.03 -5.20
CA GLN A 210 -11.32 6.01 -3.77
C GLN A 210 -12.57 5.57 -3.01
N ALA A 211 -12.40 4.56 -2.14
CA ALA A 211 -13.46 4.12 -1.22
C ALA A 211 -13.28 4.79 0.14
N SER A 212 -14.33 5.42 0.64
CA SER A 212 -14.38 5.98 1.99
C SER A 212 -15.54 5.38 2.79
N PRO A 213 -15.43 5.29 4.12
CA PRO A 213 -16.54 4.87 4.96
C PRO A 213 -17.74 5.79 4.74
N THR A 214 -18.94 5.22 4.68
CA THR A 214 -20.16 6.02 4.82
C THR A 214 -20.12 6.75 6.17
N ASP A 215 -20.45 8.05 6.18
CA ASP A 215 -20.41 8.91 7.38
C ASP A 215 -21.13 8.23 8.57
N LEU A 216 -20.33 7.62 9.45
CA LEU A 216 -20.77 6.83 10.59
C LEU A 216 -21.49 7.71 11.62
N LEU A 217 -21.15 9.00 11.69
CA LEU A 217 -21.77 9.98 12.59
C LEU A 217 -23.18 10.33 12.12
N ARG A 218 -23.40 10.43 10.80
CA ARG A 218 -24.74 10.65 10.23
C ARG A 218 -25.64 9.42 10.37
N ARG A 219 -25.07 8.20 10.31
CA ARG A 219 -25.80 6.96 10.63
C ARG A 219 -26.23 6.92 12.09
N ARG A 220 -25.36 7.29 13.04
CA ARG A 220 -25.71 7.38 14.47
C ARG A 220 -26.76 8.45 14.75
N ARG A 221 -26.78 9.55 13.99
CA ARG A 221 -27.85 10.58 14.08
C ARG A 221 -29.17 10.11 13.47
N ARG A 222 -29.14 9.37 12.35
CA ARG A 222 -30.35 8.83 11.70
C ARG A 222 -30.94 7.61 12.42
N THR A 223 -30.12 6.76 13.03
CA THR A 223 -30.62 5.68 13.90
C THR A 223 -31.20 6.25 15.20
N ARG A 224 -30.66 7.37 15.72
CA ARG A 224 -31.29 8.11 16.82
C ARG A 224 -32.62 8.75 16.41
N ALA A 225 -32.72 9.34 15.21
CA ALA A 225 -33.97 9.92 14.71
C ALA A 225 -35.02 8.84 14.35
N GLY A 226 -34.61 7.71 13.78
CA GLY A 226 -35.48 6.56 13.52
C GLY A 226 -35.92 5.85 14.81
N GLY A 227 -35.05 5.79 15.81
CA GLY A 227 -35.38 5.31 17.15
C GLY A 227 -36.44 6.17 17.85
N VAL A 228 -36.38 7.50 17.70
CA VAL A 228 -37.42 8.42 18.20
C VAL A 228 -38.75 8.23 17.48
N ALA A 229 -38.76 7.98 16.16
CA ALA A 229 -39.99 7.72 15.42
C ALA A 229 -40.64 6.36 15.78
N VAL A 230 -39.82 5.32 15.98
CA VAL A 230 -40.30 4.01 16.44
C VAL A 230 -40.76 4.08 17.90
N LEU A 231 -40.06 4.80 18.78
CA LEU A 231 -40.50 5.07 20.14
C LEU A 231 -41.78 5.91 20.19
N ALA A 232 -41.97 6.87 19.28
CA ALA A 232 -43.20 7.65 19.19
C ALA A 232 -44.39 6.80 18.69
N LEU A 233 -44.17 5.88 17.75
CA LEU A 233 -45.19 4.92 17.31
C LEU A 233 -45.52 3.91 18.41
N LEU A 234 -44.51 3.37 19.11
CA LEU A 234 -44.70 2.46 20.24
C LEU A 234 -45.34 3.17 21.43
N ALA A 235 -45.03 4.45 21.67
CA ALA A 235 -45.67 5.27 22.69
C ALA A 235 -47.11 5.64 22.31
N ALA A 236 -47.42 5.85 21.04
CA ALA A 236 -48.80 6.06 20.57
C ALA A 236 -49.64 4.78 20.71
N VAL A 237 -49.07 3.62 20.38
CA VAL A 237 -49.72 2.31 20.60
C VAL A 237 -49.85 2.02 22.11
N ALA A 238 -48.82 2.32 22.90
CA ALA A 238 -48.84 2.15 24.35
C ALA A 238 -49.82 3.12 25.04
N ALA A 239 -49.96 4.35 24.57
CA ALA A 239 -50.91 5.34 25.10
C ALA A 239 -52.36 4.96 24.82
N VAL A 240 -52.64 4.31 23.67
CA VAL A 240 -53.95 3.73 23.37
C VAL A 240 -54.24 2.52 24.29
N THR A 241 -53.24 1.74 24.66
CA THR A 241 -53.41 0.64 25.63
C THR A 241 -53.39 1.07 27.11
N ALA A 242 -52.77 2.21 27.43
CA ALA A 242 -52.60 2.73 28.80
C ALA A 242 -53.73 3.67 29.25
N MET A 243 -54.65 4.06 28.35
CA MET A 243 -55.88 4.78 28.71
C MET A 243 -56.85 3.95 29.58
N MET A 244 -56.53 2.69 29.92
CA MET A 244 -57.34 1.83 30.80
C MET A 244 -56.71 1.55 32.17
N SER A 245 -55.61 2.20 32.56
CA SER A 245 -55.04 1.97 33.91
C SER A 245 -54.24 3.17 34.41
N THR A 246 -54.70 3.76 35.52
CA THR A 246 -53.88 4.58 36.43
C THR A 246 -53.97 3.92 37.83
N PRO A 247 -53.08 4.17 38.81
CA PRO A 247 -52.10 5.27 38.89
C PRO A 247 -50.72 4.93 39.52
N GLN A 248 -49.86 5.97 39.48
CA GLN A 248 -48.97 6.49 40.52
C GLN A 248 -47.50 6.00 40.75
N GLU A 249 -46.63 7.02 40.61
CA GLU A 249 -45.43 7.43 41.38
C GLU A 249 -44.01 6.84 41.26
N ASP A 250 -43.11 7.84 41.27
CA ASP A 250 -41.74 7.94 41.71
C ASP A 250 -40.60 7.22 40.99
N SER A 251 -39.85 8.02 40.23
CA SER A 251 -38.44 7.73 39.93
C SER A 251 -37.58 8.95 40.21
N SER A 252 -37.01 8.95 41.42
CA SER A 252 -35.88 9.76 41.81
C SER A 252 -34.69 9.47 40.90
N ARG A 253 -34.11 10.53 40.34
CA ARG A 253 -32.98 10.49 39.41
C ARG A 253 -31.68 10.52 40.22
N PRO A 254 -30.81 9.49 40.18
CA PRO A 254 -29.50 9.60 40.80
C PRO A 254 -28.62 10.55 39.99
N LEU A 255 -28.10 11.59 40.65
CA LEU A 255 -26.98 12.36 40.12
C LEU A 255 -25.77 11.44 39.97
N LEU A 256 -25.22 11.42 38.75
CA LEU A 256 -23.92 10.83 38.44
C LEU A 256 -22.82 11.61 39.18
N PRO A 257 -21.96 10.96 39.97
CA PRO A 257 -20.71 11.58 40.39
C PRO A 257 -19.77 11.63 39.19
N SER A 258 -19.41 12.84 38.76
CA SER A 258 -18.26 13.08 37.88
C SER A 258 -16.98 12.83 38.67
N GLY A 259 -16.57 11.57 38.75
CA GLY A 259 -15.21 11.17 39.06
C GLY A 259 -14.62 10.53 37.81
N THR A 260 -13.75 11.24 37.08
CA THR A 260 -12.85 10.61 36.10
C THR A 260 -11.88 9.70 36.85
N THR A 261 -12.37 8.51 37.14
CA THR A 261 -11.55 7.36 37.50
C THR A 261 -11.28 6.65 36.18
N ASP A 262 -10.03 6.63 35.73
CA ASP A 262 -9.67 5.84 34.57
C ASP A 262 -10.17 4.40 34.77
N PRO A 263 -10.89 3.79 33.82
CA PRO A 263 -11.40 2.45 33.98
C PRO A 263 -10.23 1.48 34.20
N VAL A 264 -10.24 0.80 35.35
CA VAL A 264 -9.26 -0.24 35.67
C VAL A 264 -9.57 -1.46 34.81
N LEU A 265 -8.84 -1.62 33.71
CA LEU A 265 -8.95 -2.79 32.83
C LEU A 265 -8.60 -4.07 33.59
N ARG A 266 -9.44 -5.10 33.45
CA ARG A 266 -9.25 -6.42 34.05
C ARG A 266 -8.98 -7.49 33.00
N ALA A 267 -8.44 -8.63 33.45
CA ALA A 267 -8.19 -9.80 32.63
C ALA A 267 -9.45 -10.33 31.92
N THR A 268 -10.63 -10.15 32.53
CA THR A 268 -11.94 -10.50 31.96
C THR A 268 -12.35 -9.61 30.79
N ASP A 269 -11.78 -8.41 30.68
CA ASP A 269 -12.12 -7.45 29.63
C ASP A 269 -11.30 -7.70 28.36
N LEU A 270 -10.23 -8.51 28.44
CA LEU A 270 -9.31 -8.79 27.35
C LEU A 270 -10.03 -9.40 26.14
N SER A 271 -9.78 -8.84 24.96
CA SER A 271 -10.26 -9.42 23.71
C SER A 271 -9.46 -10.68 23.36
N ARG A 272 -10.15 -11.71 22.86
CA ARG A 272 -9.56 -12.96 22.38
C ARG A 272 -10.11 -13.28 21.01
N VAL A 273 -9.21 -13.59 20.09
CA VAL A 273 -9.53 -13.90 18.70
C VAL A 273 -9.64 -15.42 18.51
N PRO A 274 -10.64 -15.92 17.76
CA PRO A 274 -10.73 -17.33 17.42
C PRO A 274 -9.49 -17.85 16.67
N ALA A 275 -9.10 -19.10 16.94
CA ALA A 275 -7.88 -19.71 16.38
C ALA A 275 -7.85 -19.78 14.84
N GLY A 276 -9.01 -19.89 14.20
CA GLY A 276 -9.18 -19.88 12.74
C GLY A 276 -9.71 -18.57 12.19
N LEU A 277 -9.38 -17.41 12.79
CA LEU A 277 -9.73 -16.13 12.15
C LEU A 277 -8.77 -15.81 10.98
N TRP A 278 -7.49 -16.14 11.13
CA TRP A 278 -6.42 -15.75 10.19
C TRP A 278 -6.57 -16.34 8.79
N ASP A 279 -7.25 -17.47 8.64
CA ASP A 279 -7.52 -18.11 7.34
C ASP A 279 -8.82 -17.62 6.70
N ASN A 280 -9.60 -16.79 7.39
CA ASN A 280 -10.92 -16.30 6.99
C ASN A 280 -11.06 -14.77 7.08
N THR A 281 -9.94 -14.03 6.97
CA THR A 281 -9.89 -12.57 7.09
C THR A 281 -9.11 -11.95 5.94
N SER A 282 -9.48 -10.73 5.55
CA SER A 282 -8.70 -9.91 4.62
C SER A 282 -7.59 -9.10 5.32
N ARG A 283 -7.57 -9.09 6.66
CA ARG A 283 -6.50 -8.49 7.47
C ARG A 283 -5.74 -9.58 8.19
N VAL A 284 -4.62 -9.98 7.60
CA VAL A 284 -3.70 -10.96 8.18
C VAL A 284 -2.59 -10.19 8.88
N ASP A 285 -2.90 -9.70 10.08
CA ASP A 285 -2.00 -8.95 10.95
C ASP A 285 -2.20 -9.37 12.44
N PHE A 286 -1.73 -8.59 13.42
CA PHE A 286 -1.95 -8.89 14.86
C PHE A 286 -3.43 -9.00 15.27
N THR A 287 -4.36 -8.41 14.51
CA THR A 287 -5.82 -8.57 14.72
C THR A 287 -6.30 -10.00 14.47
N ALA A 288 -5.52 -10.81 13.76
CA ALA A 288 -5.83 -12.21 13.45
C ALA A 288 -5.09 -13.21 14.35
N TRP A 289 -4.32 -12.74 15.34
CA TRP A 289 -3.57 -13.60 16.25
C TRP A 289 -4.45 -14.15 17.39
N PRO A 290 -4.61 -15.48 17.53
CA PRO A 290 -5.27 -16.04 18.69
C PRO A 290 -4.38 -15.98 19.93
N ALA A 291 -5.02 -15.93 21.11
CA ALA A 291 -4.33 -16.06 22.38
C ALA A 291 -3.69 -17.46 22.51
N ARG A 292 -2.36 -17.52 22.71
CA ARG A 292 -1.61 -18.78 22.86
C ARG A 292 -0.79 -18.80 24.15
N GLY A 293 -0.45 -20.00 24.63
CA GLY A 293 0.43 -20.21 25.78
C GLY A 293 -0.24 -20.82 27.01
N SER A 294 0.57 -21.42 27.89
CA SER A 294 0.11 -22.17 29.05
C SER A 294 -0.58 -21.34 30.14
N ARG A 295 -0.46 -20.01 30.11
CA ARG A 295 -0.94 -19.08 31.15
C ARG A 295 -2.07 -18.18 30.66
N ILE A 296 -2.69 -18.48 29.52
CA ILE A 296 -3.77 -17.63 28.97
C ILE A 296 -5.01 -17.55 29.87
N GLN A 297 -5.17 -18.41 30.88
CA GLN A 297 -6.27 -18.35 31.86
C GLN A 297 -5.82 -17.88 33.25
N ASP A 298 -4.54 -17.52 33.42
CA ASP A 298 -3.99 -17.05 34.70
C ASP A 298 -4.40 -15.59 34.93
N GLN A 299 -5.59 -15.39 35.50
CA GLN A 299 -6.17 -14.05 35.69
C GLN A 299 -5.27 -13.16 36.54
N ASP A 300 -4.65 -13.71 37.58
CA ASP A 300 -3.76 -12.95 38.46
C ASP A 300 -2.54 -12.40 37.69
N LEU A 301 -1.93 -13.22 36.83
CA LEU A 301 -0.83 -12.78 35.96
C LEU A 301 -1.28 -11.70 34.97
N LEU A 302 -2.44 -11.90 34.34
CA LEU A 302 -2.99 -10.98 33.35
C LEU A 302 -3.36 -9.63 33.97
N ASP A 303 -4.00 -9.63 35.13
CA ASP A 303 -4.31 -8.42 35.91
C ASP A 303 -3.03 -7.71 36.36
N ARG A 304 -2.01 -8.44 36.83
CA ARG A 304 -0.70 -7.84 37.15
C ARG A 304 -0.06 -7.19 35.93
N ALA A 305 -0.13 -7.83 34.76
CA ALA A 305 0.44 -7.30 33.53
C ALA A 305 -0.29 -6.01 33.08
N LEU A 306 -1.63 -6.00 33.10
CA LEU A 306 -2.45 -4.81 32.80
C LEU A 306 -2.19 -3.68 33.80
N ASN A 307 -2.16 -3.99 35.10
CA ASN A 307 -1.87 -3.01 36.14
C ASN A 307 -0.45 -2.45 36.01
N THR A 308 0.53 -3.27 35.62
CA THR A 308 1.90 -2.80 35.36
C THR A 308 1.96 -1.85 34.18
N TRP A 309 1.15 -2.07 33.13
CA TRP A 309 1.07 -1.12 32.02
C TRP A 309 0.41 0.19 32.43
N ALA A 310 -0.64 0.13 33.26
CA ALA A 310 -1.30 1.33 33.76
C ALA A 310 -0.44 2.13 34.74
N ARG A 311 0.16 1.45 35.71
CA ARG A 311 0.94 2.01 36.81
C ARG A 311 2.10 1.04 37.15
N PRO A 312 3.25 1.16 36.47
CA PRO A 312 4.40 0.30 36.71
C PRO A 312 4.85 0.35 38.18
N PRO A 313 4.90 -0.78 38.92
CA PRO A 313 5.44 -0.80 40.27
C PRO A 313 6.91 -0.35 40.31
N HIS A 314 7.36 0.19 41.45
CA HIS A 314 8.76 0.55 41.66
C HIS A 314 9.69 -0.63 41.34
N GLY A 315 10.79 -0.35 40.64
CA GLY A 315 11.74 -1.37 40.18
C GLY A 315 11.37 -2.07 38.87
N THR A 316 10.23 -1.77 38.26
CA THR A 316 9.87 -2.28 36.92
C THR A 316 10.71 -1.59 35.85
N HIS A 317 11.38 -2.37 35.01
CA HIS A 317 12.13 -1.86 33.87
C HIS A 317 11.19 -1.58 32.69
N VAL A 318 10.85 -0.32 32.47
CA VAL A 318 9.98 0.11 31.36
C VAL A 318 10.81 0.57 30.19
N THR A 319 10.57 -0.02 29.02
CA THR A 319 11.22 0.31 27.75
C THR A 319 10.18 0.57 26.68
N ALA A 320 10.52 1.43 25.72
CA ALA A 320 9.68 1.67 24.57
C ALA A 320 10.55 1.82 23.32
N SER A 321 10.11 1.25 22.20
CA SER A 321 10.75 1.53 20.91
C SER A 321 10.68 3.03 20.62
N ARG A 322 11.65 3.56 19.87
CA ARG A 322 11.82 5.00 19.63
C ARG A 322 10.48 5.70 19.32
N ALA A 323 10.15 6.72 20.13
CA ALA A 323 8.95 7.54 20.03
C ALA A 323 7.62 6.77 20.08
N THR A 324 7.59 5.69 20.87
CA THR A 324 6.37 4.96 21.22
C THR A 324 5.87 5.45 22.58
N SER A 325 4.59 5.80 22.66
CA SER A 325 3.96 6.15 23.93
C SER A 325 3.82 4.92 24.81
N THR A 326 4.18 5.03 26.09
CA THR A 326 3.95 4.00 27.12
C THR A 326 2.61 4.16 27.83
N VAL A 327 1.82 5.20 27.50
CA VAL A 327 0.49 5.45 28.08
C VAL A 327 -0.40 4.21 27.92
N PRO A 328 -1.07 3.73 28.99
CA PRO A 328 -1.96 2.58 28.91
C PRO A 328 -3.11 2.80 27.91
N PRO A 329 -3.63 1.73 27.30
CA PRO A 329 -4.77 1.84 26.41
C PRO A 329 -6.04 2.17 27.20
N THR A 330 -6.94 2.95 26.59
CA THR A 330 -8.24 3.29 27.18
C THR A 330 -9.31 2.22 26.93
N ALA A 331 -9.07 1.31 25.99
CA ALA A 331 -9.90 0.16 25.69
C ALA A 331 -9.14 -1.12 26.01
N ALA A 332 -9.88 -2.19 26.30
CA ALA A 332 -9.27 -3.47 26.63
C ALA A 332 -8.45 -4.01 25.44
N PRO A 333 -7.16 -4.34 25.65
CA PRO A 333 -6.32 -4.86 24.59
C PRO A 333 -6.67 -6.33 24.28
N GLN A 334 -6.23 -6.79 23.12
CA GLN A 334 -6.26 -8.19 22.73
C GLN A 334 -5.11 -8.95 23.40
N LEU A 335 -5.41 -10.14 23.95
CA LEU A 335 -4.39 -11.06 24.43
C LEU A 335 -3.81 -11.87 23.27
N LEU A 336 -2.50 -11.77 23.05
CA LEU A 336 -1.78 -12.53 22.02
C LEU A 336 -1.06 -13.74 22.58
N TYR A 337 -0.44 -13.59 23.76
CA TYR A 337 0.30 -14.67 24.42
C TYR A 337 0.31 -14.52 25.93
N ALA A 338 0.24 -15.64 26.65
CA ALA A 338 0.63 -15.72 28.05
C ALA A 338 1.20 -17.12 28.35
N GLY A 339 2.45 -17.19 28.78
CA GLY A 339 3.13 -18.46 29.04
C GLY A 339 4.48 -18.30 29.72
N ASN A 340 5.09 -19.43 30.09
CA ASN A 340 6.44 -19.43 30.65
C ASN A 340 7.46 -19.59 29.51
N VAL A 341 8.36 -18.62 29.35
CA VAL A 341 9.46 -18.67 28.39
C VAL A 341 10.76 -18.64 29.18
N GLN A 342 11.53 -19.74 29.12
CA GLN A 342 12.70 -19.95 29.98
C GLN A 342 12.32 -19.82 31.47
N ARG A 343 12.89 -18.85 32.20
CA ARG A 343 12.63 -18.60 33.63
C ARG A 343 11.69 -17.42 33.88
N GLN A 344 10.99 -16.95 32.85
CA GLN A 344 10.09 -15.79 32.94
C GLN A 344 8.66 -16.16 32.53
N ALA A 345 7.68 -15.65 33.27
CA ALA A 345 6.31 -15.55 32.79
C ALA A 345 6.24 -14.33 31.86
N VAL A 346 5.74 -14.52 30.64
CA VAL A 346 5.64 -13.48 29.61
C VAL A 346 4.18 -13.33 29.19
N VAL A 347 3.72 -12.09 29.10
CA VAL A 347 2.39 -11.73 28.57
C VAL A 347 2.55 -10.73 27.43
N LEU A 348 1.84 -10.95 26.32
CA LEU A 348 1.86 -10.09 25.14
C LEU A 348 0.43 -9.59 24.84
N PHE A 349 0.28 -8.27 24.81
CA PHE A 349 -0.96 -7.58 24.46
C PHE A 349 -0.83 -6.82 23.15
N TYR A 350 -1.96 -6.62 22.48
CA TYR A 350 -2.09 -5.71 21.33
C TYR A 350 -3.27 -4.77 21.53
N ASP A 351 -3.05 -3.46 21.47
CA ASP A 351 -4.10 -2.45 21.70
C ASP A 351 -4.71 -1.87 20.40
N GLY A 352 -4.36 -2.45 19.24
CA GLY A 352 -4.76 -1.95 17.92
C GLY A 352 -3.70 -1.09 17.21
N GLN A 353 -2.65 -0.65 17.92
CA GLN A 353 -1.53 0.10 17.32
C GLN A 353 -0.15 -0.26 17.91
N ARG A 354 -0.13 -0.87 19.10
CA ARG A 354 1.08 -1.16 19.87
C ARG A 354 1.01 -2.58 20.44
N LEU A 355 2.18 -3.19 20.52
CA LEU A 355 2.43 -4.36 21.34
C LEU A 355 2.94 -3.94 22.71
N ALA A 356 2.44 -4.58 23.76
CA ALA A 356 3.00 -4.47 25.10
C ALA A 356 3.39 -5.86 25.59
N ARG A 357 4.69 -6.04 25.86
CA ARG A 357 5.25 -7.27 26.41
C ARG A 357 5.60 -7.05 27.87
N TYR A 358 4.87 -7.72 28.76
CA TYR A 358 5.19 -7.83 30.18
C TYR A 358 6.01 -9.10 30.42
N SER A 359 6.99 -9.03 31.31
CA SER A 359 7.65 -10.23 31.83
C SER A 359 7.98 -10.11 33.32
N GLU A 360 7.87 -11.22 34.03
CA GLU A 360 8.29 -11.36 35.43
C GLU A 360 9.00 -12.70 35.66
N PRO A 361 9.94 -12.79 36.61
CA PRO A 361 10.56 -14.06 36.94
C PRO A 361 9.51 -15.04 37.47
N VAL A 362 9.57 -16.31 37.03
CA VAL A 362 8.73 -17.36 37.61
C VAL A 362 9.23 -17.63 39.03
N SER A 363 8.40 -17.41 40.04
CA SER A 363 8.73 -17.59 41.46
C SER A 363 9.34 -18.97 41.74
N SER A 364 10.66 -19.04 41.73
CA SER A 364 11.45 -20.20 42.13
C SER A 364 12.80 -19.73 42.66
N GLY A 365 12.94 -19.72 44.00
CA GLY A 365 14.22 -19.70 44.72
C GLY A 365 15.20 -18.53 44.47
N ARG A 366 15.16 -17.53 45.38
CA ARG A 366 16.28 -16.80 46.01
C ARG A 366 17.59 -16.57 45.19
N THR A 367 17.50 -16.34 43.89
CA THR A 367 18.55 -15.70 43.09
C THR A 367 18.19 -14.22 42.93
N PRO A 368 19.16 -13.28 42.84
CA PRO A 368 18.87 -11.89 42.51
C PRO A 368 18.17 -11.86 41.14
N GLY A 369 16.85 -11.79 41.17
CA GLY A 369 16.00 -12.06 40.01
C GLY A 369 15.99 -10.89 39.05
N VAL A 370 15.96 -11.19 37.74
CA VAL A 370 15.68 -10.21 36.70
C VAL A 370 14.41 -9.43 37.08
N PRO A 371 14.45 -8.09 37.13
CA PRO A 371 13.29 -7.30 37.53
C PRO A 371 12.13 -7.50 36.56
N ARG A 372 10.91 -7.22 37.02
CA ARG A 372 9.75 -7.12 36.13
C ARG A 372 10.08 -6.14 35.01
N SER A 373 9.64 -6.44 33.79
CA SER A 373 9.85 -5.52 32.67
C SER A 373 8.59 -5.36 31.83
N LEU A 374 8.44 -4.15 31.30
CA LEU A 374 7.40 -3.80 30.34
C LEU A 374 8.09 -3.18 29.13
N THR A 375 7.90 -3.79 27.97
CA THR A 375 8.38 -3.25 26.69
C THR A 375 7.18 -2.91 25.83
N VAL A 376 7.09 -1.66 25.37
CA VAL A 376 6.02 -1.21 24.46
C VAL A 376 6.60 -0.87 23.09
N ALA A 377 6.08 -1.51 22.04
CA ALA A 377 6.51 -1.25 20.67
C ALA A 377 5.34 -0.87 19.77
N ARG A 378 5.59 0.08 18.88
CA ARG A 378 4.62 0.50 17.88
C ARG A 378 4.58 -0.49 16.72
N VAL A 379 3.38 -0.81 16.22
CA VAL A 379 3.14 -1.78 15.14
C VAL A 379 1.97 -1.36 14.24
N ASP A 380 1.76 -0.06 14.06
CA ASP A 380 0.70 0.45 13.19
C ASP A 380 0.91 0.04 11.72
N ASP A 381 -0.18 -0.33 11.03
CA ASP A 381 -0.14 -0.86 9.66
C ASP A 381 0.75 -2.10 9.49
N ALA A 382 0.88 -2.93 10.53
CA ALA A 382 1.49 -4.24 10.39
C ALA A 382 0.72 -5.10 9.36
N ASP A 383 1.46 -5.95 8.66
CA ASP A 383 0.97 -6.80 7.57
C ASP A 383 1.39 -8.26 7.80
N VAL A 384 1.09 -9.12 6.83
CA VAL A 384 1.37 -10.58 6.87
C VAL A 384 2.85 -10.92 7.13
N THR A 385 3.78 -10.02 6.80
CA THR A 385 5.23 -10.22 6.97
C THR A 385 5.74 -9.59 8.27
N THR A 386 5.39 -8.33 8.53
CA THR A 386 5.86 -7.57 9.69
C THR A 386 5.20 -7.97 11.00
N SER A 387 4.05 -8.65 10.94
CA SER A 387 3.40 -9.30 12.09
C SER A 387 3.65 -10.81 12.18
N ALA A 388 4.59 -11.35 11.40
CA ALA A 388 4.81 -12.80 11.35
C ALA A 388 5.59 -13.37 12.56
N ALA A 389 6.28 -12.53 13.32
CA ALA A 389 7.04 -12.93 14.51
C ALA A 389 7.15 -11.81 15.54
N VAL A 390 7.18 -12.16 16.83
CA VAL A 390 7.39 -11.22 17.95
C VAL A 390 8.39 -11.80 18.95
N ALA A 391 9.37 -11.01 19.37
CA ALA A 391 10.37 -11.39 20.36
C ALA A 391 9.76 -11.48 21.78
N LEU A 392 9.63 -12.69 22.31
CA LEU A 392 9.17 -12.93 23.69
C LEU A 392 10.28 -12.74 24.71
N THR A 393 11.51 -13.12 24.35
CA THR A 393 12.71 -12.91 25.16
C THR A 393 13.81 -12.37 24.26
N PHE A 394 14.65 -11.50 24.82
CA PHE A 394 15.80 -10.94 24.11
C PHE A 394 16.92 -10.71 25.13
N ASP A 395 18.01 -11.47 25.01
CA ASP A 395 19.18 -11.33 25.87
C ASP A 395 20.47 -11.69 25.11
N ARG A 396 21.59 -11.83 25.83
CA ARG A 396 22.89 -12.21 25.25
C ARG A 396 22.93 -13.64 24.73
N THR A 397 22.06 -14.53 25.23
CA THR A 397 21.94 -15.92 24.80
C THR A 397 21.15 -16.06 23.50
N GLY A 398 20.28 -15.09 23.21
CA GLY A 398 19.60 -14.97 21.93
C GLY A 398 18.19 -14.43 22.06
N VAL A 399 17.38 -14.73 21.04
CA VAL A 399 15.98 -14.33 20.94
C VAL A 399 15.08 -15.54 20.79
N ARG A 400 13.96 -15.57 21.50
CA ARG A 400 12.87 -16.51 21.20
C ARG A 400 11.69 -15.76 20.63
N TYR A 401 11.19 -16.23 19.51
CA TYR A 401 10.08 -15.61 18.80
C TYR A 401 8.80 -16.39 19.04
N LEU A 402 7.70 -15.67 19.18
CA LEU A 402 6.37 -16.20 18.92
C LEU A 402 6.07 -16.01 17.45
N ILE A 403 5.79 -17.11 16.75
CA ILE A 403 5.52 -17.11 15.30
C ILE A 403 4.02 -16.99 15.04
N ALA A 404 3.63 -16.23 14.02
CA ALA A 404 2.24 -16.04 13.63
C ALA A 404 1.56 -17.36 13.22
N PRO A 405 0.23 -17.48 13.41
CA PRO A 405 -0.50 -18.72 13.17
C PRO A 405 -0.57 -19.13 11.68
N TRP A 406 -0.37 -18.19 10.76
CA TRP A 406 -0.36 -18.44 9.32
C TRP A 406 1.01 -18.89 8.79
N ILE A 407 2.02 -19.10 9.63
CA ILE A 407 3.35 -19.53 9.18
C ILE A 407 3.41 -21.05 9.18
N ALA A 408 3.66 -21.64 8.00
CA ALA A 408 3.76 -23.08 7.82
C ALA A 408 5.19 -23.61 7.97
N GLN A 409 6.21 -22.79 7.69
CA GLN A 409 7.60 -23.18 7.88
C GLN A 409 8.39 -22.07 8.56
N THR A 410 9.19 -22.47 9.54
CA THR A 410 10.11 -21.60 10.28
C THR A 410 11.51 -22.16 10.12
N GLN A 411 12.42 -21.33 9.61
CA GLN A 411 13.81 -21.67 9.39
C GLN A 411 14.71 -20.53 9.85
N THR A 412 16.00 -20.82 10.00
CA THR A 412 17.03 -19.79 10.19
C THR A 412 18.11 -19.94 9.12
N ARG A 413 18.66 -18.82 8.68
CA ARG A 413 19.79 -18.77 7.74
C ARG A 413 20.80 -17.71 8.18
N ASP A 414 22.03 -17.88 7.73
CA ASP A 414 23.10 -16.90 7.90
C ASP A 414 23.26 -16.11 6.60
N LEU A 415 23.04 -14.80 6.65
CA LEU A 415 23.19 -13.92 5.48
C LEU A 415 24.64 -13.80 5.00
N LEU A 416 25.65 -14.03 5.86
CA LEU A 416 27.06 -14.05 5.44
C LEU A 416 27.44 -15.31 4.67
N ARG A 417 26.53 -16.29 4.60
CA ARG A 417 26.70 -17.55 3.85
C ARG A 417 25.55 -17.70 2.87
N PRO A 418 25.46 -16.84 1.83
CA PRO A 418 24.29 -16.74 0.95
C PRO A 418 23.99 -18.04 0.17
N ASP A 419 24.99 -18.87 -0.08
CA ASP A 419 24.85 -20.16 -0.79
C ASP A 419 24.47 -21.33 0.14
N THR A 420 24.41 -21.10 1.44
CA THR A 420 24.01 -22.13 2.41
C THR A 420 22.50 -22.14 2.58
N LEU A 421 21.89 -23.32 2.43
CA LEU A 421 20.46 -23.50 2.63
C LEU A 421 20.04 -23.20 4.07
N ALA A 422 18.83 -22.67 4.22
CA ALA A 422 18.24 -22.42 5.53
C ALA A 422 17.95 -23.71 6.28
N ARG A 423 18.14 -23.67 7.60
CA ARG A 423 17.97 -24.81 8.49
C ARG A 423 16.61 -24.72 9.19
N PRO A 424 15.86 -25.83 9.32
CA PRO A 424 14.65 -25.87 10.12
C PRO A 424 14.89 -25.33 11.54
N LEU A 425 13.96 -24.51 12.03
CA LEU A 425 13.97 -24.00 13.39
C LEU A 425 12.75 -24.56 14.11
N ASP A 426 12.98 -25.33 15.18
CA ASP A 426 11.88 -25.94 15.92
C ASP A 426 11.01 -24.89 16.60
N VAL A 427 9.70 -25.14 16.53
CA VAL A 427 8.66 -24.31 17.12
C VAL A 427 7.83 -25.18 18.05
N SER A 428 7.58 -24.73 19.29
CA SER A 428 6.75 -25.44 20.25
C SER A 428 5.28 -25.48 19.80
N GLY A 429 4.47 -26.33 20.44
CA GLY A 429 3.01 -26.34 20.22
C GLY A 429 2.32 -25.01 20.54
N GLU A 430 2.97 -24.11 21.31
CA GLU A 430 2.49 -22.76 21.59
C GLU A 430 2.90 -21.73 20.52
N GLY A 431 3.70 -22.12 19.53
CA GLY A 431 4.22 -21.23 18.49
C GLY A 431 5.56 -20.55 18.85
N VAL A 432 6.27 -21.00 19.89
CA VAL A 432 7.51 -20.38 20.36
C VAL A 432 8.74 -21.08 19.78
N THR A 433 9.66 -20.33 19.18
CA THR A 433 10.88 -20.89 18.58
C THR A 433 11.89 -21.37 19.63
N ARG A 434 12.81 -22.24 19.21
CA ARG A 434 14.15 -22.32 19.83
C ARG A 434 14.88 -20.97 19.75
N THR A 435 15.91 -20.81 20.59
CA THR A 435 16.69 -19.57 20.66
C THR A 435 17.44 -19.33 19.35
N VAL A 436 17.29 -18.13 18.80
CA VAL A 436 18.00 -17.64 17.61
C VAL A 436 19.10 -16.67 18.06
N PRO A 437 20.34 -16.77 17.54
CA PRO A 437 21.41 -15.85 17.89
C PRO A 437 21.08 -14.39 17.52
N VAL A 438 21.60 -13.45 18.32
CA VAL A 438 21.39 -12.00 18.11
C VAL A 438 22.47 -11.42 17.20
N LEU A 439 22.08 -10.46 16.36
CA LEU A 439 23.05 -9.63 15.63
C LEU A 439 23.78 -8.68 16.60
N PRO A 440 25.12 -8.59 16.56
CA PRO A 440 25.88 -7.64 17.37
C PRO A 440 25.51 -6.20 16.99
N ARG A 441 25.53 -5.27 17.95
CA ARG A 441 25.03 -3.89 17.75
C ARG A 441 25.93 -3.03 16.87
N ALA A 442 27.23 -3.30 16.87
CA ALA A 442 28.23 -2.55 16.11
C ALA A 442 29.49 -3.41 15.89
N GLY A 443 30.28 -3.04 14.89
CA GLY A 443 31.48 -3.78 14.47
C GLY A 443 31.20 -4.78 13.35
N GLY A 444 32.24 -5.48 12.90
CA GLY A 444 32.06 -6.65 12.05
C GLY A 444 31.24 -7.73 12.77
N CYS A 445 30.66 -8.64 12.01
CA CYS A 445 29.93 -9.77 12.54
C CYS A 445 30.44 -11.05 11.87
N ASP A 446 30.59 -12.12 12.65
CA ASP A 446 31.02 -13.43 12.15
C ASP A 446 29.83 -14.26 11.62
N SER A 447 28.61 -13.82 11.91
CA SER A 447 27.37 -14.40 11.39
C SER A 447 26.28 -13.33 11.27
N GLY A 448 25.40 -13.51 10.28
CA GLY A 448 24.23 -12.70 10.02
C GLY A 448 22.92 -13.47 10.18
N PRO A 449 22.59 -14.00 11.37
CA PRO A 449 21.43 -14.86 11.58
C PRO A 449 20.11 -14.10 11.35
N VAL A 450 19.25 -14.68 10.52
CA VAL A 450 17.89 -14.20 10.26
C VAL A 450 16.88 -15.35 10.30
N LEU A 451 15.63 -15.01 10.55
CA LEU A 451 14.51 -15.93 10.35
C LEU A 451 14.15 -15.94 8.87
N GLN A 452 13.95 -17.14 8.32
CA GLN A 452 13.24 -17.34 7.07
C GLN A 452 11.90 -18.00 7.38
N LEU A 453 10.82 -17.30 7.07
CA LEU A 453 9.47 -17.79 7.28
C LEU A 453 8.79 -18.04 5.95
N ARG A 454 7.90 -19.04 5.90
CA ARG A 454 7.02 -19.28 4.76
C ARG A 454 5.57 -19.29 5.22
N SER A 455 4.73 -18.48 4.57
CA SER A 455 3.30 -18.47 4.84
C SER A 455 2.65 -19.81 4.46
N SER A 456 1.55 -20.11 5.12
CA SER A 456 0.68 -21.25 4.84
C SER A 456 0.08 -21.15 3.45
N GLU A 457 -0.30 -22.31 2.91
CA GLU A 457 -0.97 -22.38 1.61
C GLU A 457 -2.37 -21.74 1.60
N ARG A 458 -2.93 -21.47 2.77
CA ARG A 458 -4.18 -20.73 2.92
C ARG A 458 -4.02 -19.23 2.68
N ILE A 459 -2.78 -18.73 2.63
CA ILE A 459 -2.45 -17.35 2.28
C ILE A 459 -2.03 -17.33 0.80
N ALA A 460 -2.86 -16.72 -0.04
CA ALA A 460 -2.75 -16.78 -1.51
C ALA A 460 -1.38 -16.33 -2.05
N GLU A 461 -0.66 -15.50 -1.31
CA GLU A 461 0.68 -15.04 -1.69
C GLU A 461 1.77 -16.15 -1.59
N HIS A 462 1.64 -17.13 -0.71
CA HIS A 462 2.64 -18.20 -0.47
C HIS A 462 4.09 -17.71 -0.31
N HIS A 463 4.30 -16.53 0.28
CA HIS A 463 5.61 -15.89 0.29
C HIS A 463 6.55 -16.55 1.30
N ALA A 464 7.80 -16.78 0.86
CA ALA A 464 8.93 -16.99 1.74
C ALA A 464 9.66 -15.65 1.90
N PHE A 465 9.89 -15.23 3.14
CA PHE A 465 10.43 -13.91 3.46
C PHE A 465 11.41 -13.96 4.62
N LEU A 466 12.17 -12.88 4.78
CA LEU A 466 13.24 -12.76 5.77
C LEU A 466 12.93 -11.75 6.85
N LEU A 467 13.20 -12.11 8.11
CA LEU A 467 13.12 -11.21 9.25
C LEU A 467 14.43 -11.18 10.04
N ALA A 468 14.99 -9.99 10.28
CA ALA A 468 16.20 -9.79 11.07
C ALA A 468 15.88 -9.40 12.52
N GLY A 469 16.47 -10.12 13.46
CA GLY A 469 16.33 -9.88 14.90
C GLY A 469 17.25 -8.80 15.43
N VAL A 470 16.86 -7.53 15.29
CA VAL A 470 17.74 -6.39 15.66
C VAL A 470 17.57 -5.88 17.09
N GLY A 471 16.59 -6.36 17.85
CA GLY A 471 16.41 -6.07 19.29
C GLY A 471 15.10 -5.41 19.70
N ASP A 472 14.35 -4.86 18.75
CA ASP A 472 12.97 -4.43 18.97
C ASP A 472 12.01 -5.64 19.11
N LEU A 473 10.78 -5.43 19.60
CA LEU A 473 9.79 -6.50 19.76
C LEU A 473 9.44 -7.17 18.43
N THR A 474 9.32 -6.39 17.35
CA THR A 474 9.12 -6.92 16.01
C THR A 474 10.45 -6.97 15.27
N PRO A 475 10.78 -8.09 14.62
CA PRO A 475 11.96 -8.16 13.78
C PRO A 475 11.75 -7.36 12.47
N VAL A 476 12.85 -7.05 11.80
CA VAL A 476 12.88 -6.20 10.62
C VAL A 476 12.68 -7.03 9.35
N HIS A 477 11.67 -6.72 8.55
CA HIS A 477 11.44 -7.37 7.25
C HIS A 477 12.48 -6.94 6.21
N LEU A 478 13.13 -7.91 5.57
CA LEU A 478 14.15 -7.67 4.55
C LEU A 478 13.57 -7.89 3.16
N THR A 479 13.70 -6.88 2.31
CA THR A 479 13.26 -6.90 0.91
C THR A 479 14.39 -6.52 -0.02
N TYR A 480 14.21 -6.80 -1.31
CA TYR A 480 15.21 -6.55 -2.33
C TYR A 480 14.56 -6.08 -3.63
N THR A 481 15.14 -5.04 -4.23
CA THR A 481 14.80 -4.58 -5.57
C THR A 481 16.00 -4.82 -6.49
N PRO A 482 15.90 -5.72 -7.49
CA PRO A 482 17.00 -6.01 -8.39
C PRO A 482 17.31 -4.85 -9.34
N LEU A 483 18.47 -4.93 -9.97
CA LEU A 483 18.81 -4.13 -11.15
C LEU A 483 17.70 -4.22 -12.20
N PRO A 484 17.45 -3.14 -12.95
CA PRO A 484 16.50 -3.16 -14.07
C PRO A 484 17.04 -4.10 -15.15
N GLY A 485 16.45 -5.30 -15.29
CA GLY A 485 16.83 -6.26 -16.32
C GLY A 485 16.51 -5.74 -17.73
N HIS A 486 17.33 -6.09 -18.71
CA HIS A 486 17.04 -5.82 -20.12
C HIS A 486 15.72 -6.48 -20.52
N GLY A 487 14.78 -5.70 -21.08
CA GLY A 487 13.51 -6.21 -21.58
C GLY A 487 12.50 -6.66 -20.50
N SER A 488 12.84 -6.60 -19.22
CA SER A 488 11.89 -6.87 -18.13
C SER A 488 11.29 -5.56 -17.61
N PRO A 489 9.96 -5.46 -17.45
CA PRO A 489 9.37 -4.29 -16.82
C PRO A 489 9.98 -4.11 -15.42
N PRO A 490 10.28 -2.87 -15.01
CA PRO A 490 10.88 -2.58 -13.72
C PRO A 490 10.03 -3.21 -12.61
N ALA A 491 10.67 -3.81 -11.61
CA ALA A 491 9.97 -4.30 -10.44
C ALA A 491 9.19 -3.13 -9.82
N ARG A 492 7.85 -3.17 -9.90
CA ARG A 492 6.98 -2.10 -9.40
C ARG A 492 6.98 -2.02 -7.87
N GLN A 493 7.42 -3.08 -7.19
CA GLN A 493 7.51 -3.20 -5.74
C GLN A 493 8.77 -3.99 -5.34
N PRO A 494 9.33 -3.76 -4.14
CA PRO A 494 10.34 -4.63 -3.55
C PRO A 494 9.88 -6.08 -3.55
N ARG A 495 10.81 -7.00 -3.81
CA ARG A 495 10.58 -8.45 -3.76
C ARG A 495 11.08 -9.01 -2.44
N GLU A 496 10.65 -10.21 -2.10
CA GLU A 496 11.18 -10.92 -0.94
C GLU A 496 12.68 -11.23 -1.08
N ALA A 497 13.42 -11.05 0.01
CA ALA A 497 14.87 -11.23 0.05
C ALA A 497 15.31 -12.70 0.15
N THR A 498 14.68 -13.58 -0.63
CA THR A 498 14.91 -15.03 -0.60
C THR A 498 15.57 -15.58 -1.85
N GLY A 499 15.61 -14.81 -2.94
CA GLY A 499 16.30 -15.21 -4.17
C GLY A 499 17.82 -15.03 -4.12
N PRO A 500 18.60 -15.70 -5.00
CA PRO A 500 20.07 -15.67 -4.98
C PRO A 500 20.67 -14.26 -5.05
N ALA A 501 20.19 -13.42 -5.97
CA ALA A 501 20.68 -12.03 -6.09
C ALA A 501 20.41 -11.21 -4.82
N ALA A 502 19.25 -11.42 -4.18
CA ALA A 502 18.92 -10.75 -2.93
C ALA A 502 19.83 -11.21 -1.79
N LEU A 503 20.08 -12.51 -1.67
CA LEU A 503 20.98 -13.09 -0.67
C LEU A 503 22.41 -12.57 -0.82
N LEU A 504 22.91 -12.48 -2.06
CA LEU A 504 24.22 -11.90 -2.34
C LEU A 504 24.29 -10.42 -1.94
N ALA A 505 23.27 -9.61 -2.27
CA ALA A 505 23.22 -8.22 -1.85
C ALA A 505 23.21 -8.10 -0.31
N TRP A 506 22.34 -8.87 0.35
CA TRP A 506 22.19 -8.86 1.80
C TRP A 506 23.42 -9.37 2.56
N SER A 507 24.21 -10.29 1.99
CA SER A 507 25.46 -10.75 2.59
C SER A 507 26.41 -9.60 2.92
N ARG A 508 26.40 -8.52 2.13
CA ARG A 508 27.28 -7.36 2.31
C ARG A 508 26.72 -6.28 3.23
N HIS A 509 25.45 -6.45 3.63
CA HIS A 509 24.72 -5.53 4.50
C HIS A 509 24.35 -6.14 5.85
N ALA A 510 24.53 -7.44 6.03
CA ALA A 510 24.06 -8.19 7.20
C ALA A 510 24.59 -7.61 8.52
N CYS A 511 25.88 -7.28 8.61
CA CYS A 511 26.46 -6.75 9.85
C CYS A 511 25.94 -5.35 10.21
N ALA A 512 25.56 -4.55 9.21
CA ALA A 512 25.00 -3.21 9.45
C ALA A 512 23.57 -3.27 10.04
N LEU A 513 22.86 -4.41 9.92
CA LEU A 513 21.52 -4.58 10.51
C LEU A 513 21.55 -4.44 12.04
N GLY A 514 22.66 -4.77 12.69
CA GLY A 514 22.85 -4.59 14.12
C GLY A 514 22.71 -3.15 14.60
N GLU A 515 23.07 -2.18 13.75
CA GLU A 515 22.96 -0.74 14.04
C GLU A 515 21.50 -0.28 14.18
N LEU A 516 20.54 -1.08 13.69
CA LEU A 516 19.10 -0.77 13.71
C LEU A 516 18.43 -1.06 15.07
N ARG A 517 19.18 -1.55 16.05
CA ARG A 517 18.64 -1.84 17.38
C ARG A 517 17.99 -0.60 18.05
N ASP A 518 16.80 -0.79 18.59
CA ASP A 518 15.99 0.22 19.29
C ASP A 518 15.59 1.43 18.41
N THR A 519 15.62 1.27 17.08
CA THR A 519 15.33 2.36 16.14
C THR A 519 13.88 2.40 15.68
N GLY A 520 13.08 1.37 15.95
CA GLY A 520 11.68 1.28 15.51
C GLY A 520 11.54 1.08 14.00
N VAL A 521 12.54 0.44 13.38
CA VAL A 521 12.52 0.06 11.97
C VAL A 521 11.67 -1.19 11.80
N ARG A 522 10.76 -1.18 10.84
CA ARG A 522 9.88 -2.31 10.52
C ARG A 522 10.36 -3.11 9.32
N ALA A 523 11.01 -2.44 8.36
CA ALA A 523 11.49 -3.07 7.14
C ALA A 523 12.71 -2.35 6.57
N VAL A 524 13.54 -3.08 5.83
CA VAL A 524 14.64 -2.52 5.03
C VAL A 524 14.58 -3.09 3.63
N ASN A 525 14.70 -2.23 2.63
CA ASN A 525 14.81 -2.62 1.23
C ASN A 525 16.23 -2.34 0.73
N ALA A 526 16.90 -3.36 0.19
CA ALA A 526 18.14 -3.19 -0.57
C ALA A 526 17.80 -3.04 -2.05
N TRP A 527 18.02 -1.86 -2.62
CA TRP A 527 17.77 -1.59 -4.04
C TRP A 527 19.07 -1.43 -4.83
N ASP A 528 19.36 -2.41 -5.68
CA ASP A 528 20.45 -2.29 -6.66
C ASP A 528 19.97 -1.40 -7.80
N PHE A 529 20.44 -0.15 -7.83
CA PHE A 529 19.91 0.87 -8.72
C PHE A 529 20.77 1.09 -9.97
N ALA A 530 22.05 0.75 -9.92
CA ALA A 530 22.98 0.87 -11.03
C ALA A 530 24.10 -0.18 -10.96
N GLU A 531 24.56 -0.59 -12.13
CA GLU A 531 25.79 -1.36 -12.32
C GLU A 531 26.78 -0.51 -13.12
N GLN A 532 28.08 -0.74 -12.92
CA GLN A 532 29.14 0.04 -13.54
C GLN A 532 30.39 -0.81 -13.76
N ASP A 533 30.94 -0.76 -14.96
CA ASP A 533 32.29 -1.28 -15.25
C ASP A 533 33.35 -0.34 -14.67
N LEU A 534 34.30 -0.91 -13.93
CA LEU A 534 35.35 -0.19 -13.27
C LEU A 534 36.60 -0.08 -14.15
N PRO A 535 37.29 1.09 -14.17
CA PRO A 535 38.50 1.25 -14.97
C PRO A 535 39.65 0.41 -14.43
N ASP A 536 40.74 0.32 -15.21
CA ASP A 536 41.99 -0.34 -14.83
C ASP A 536 41.87 -1.83 -14.47
N GLY A 537 40.84 -2.52 -14.98
CA GLY A 537 40.60 -3.92 -14.65
C GLY A 537 39.99 -4.12 -13.26
N GLY A 538 39.33 -3.10 -12.71
CA GLY A 538 38.60 -3.20 -11.44
C GLY A 538 37.37 -4.11 -11.46
N GLY A 539 36.99 -4.63 -12.64
CA GLY A 539 35.85 -5.53 -12.81
C GLY A 539 34.52 -4.78 -12.80
N HIS A 540 33.50 -5.38 -12.20
CA HIS A 540 32.14 -4.83 -12.17
C HIS A 540 31.79 -4.33 -10.78
N ALA A 541 31.01 -3.25 -10.72
CA ALA A 541 30.47 -2.71 -9.49
C ALA A 541 28.96 -2.60 -9.52
N VAL A 542 28.34 -2.79 -8.35
CA VAL A 542 26.91 -2.62 -8.13
C VAL A 542 26.70 -1.57 -7.06
N TRP A 543 25.84 -0.60 -7.37
CA TRP A 543 25.43 0.46 -6.47
C TRP A 543 24.10 0.10 -5.83
N THR A 544 24.12 -0.05 -4.50
CA THR A 544 22.96 -0.46 -3.72
C THR A 544 22.54 0.67 -2.80
N CYS A 545 21.25 0.99 -2.79
CA CYS A 545 20.65 1.86 -1.81
C CYS A 545 19.80 1.05 -0.83
N ALA A 546 20.32 0.88 0.39
CA ALA A 546 19.61 0.23 1.48
C ALA A 546 18.78 1.29 2.23
N ARG A 547 17.46 1.16 2.19
CA ARG A 547 16.55 2.09 2.86
C ARG A 547 15.82 1.43 4.03
N THR A 548 15.91 2.05 5.20
CA THR A 548 15.09 1.73 6.36
C THR A 548 13.70 2.40 6.29
N SER A 549 12.68 1.66 6.68
CA SER A 549 11.32 2.15 6.88
C SER A 549 10.95 1.97 8.35
N SER A 550 10.66 3.05 9.05
CA SER A 550 10.19 3.01 10.44
C SER A 550 8.66 2.98 10.53
N TRP A 551 8.15 2.58 11.69
CA TRP A 551 6.72 2.69 12.01
C TRP A 551 6.17 4.13 11.97
N ARG A 552 7.04 5.16 12.05
CA ARG A 552 6.59 6.57 11.98
C ARG A 552 6.63 7.17 10.57
N GLY A 553 7.32 6.53 9.62
CA GLY A 553 7.50 7.06 8.26
C GLY A 553 8.92 7.56 7.95
N PRO A 554 9.55 8.45 8.78
CA PRO A 554 10.94 8.85 8.55
C PRO A 554 11.87 7.63 8.49
N GLY A 555 12.80 7.65 7.54
CA GLY A 555 13.74 6.57 7.30
C GLY A 555 15.15 7.09 7.01
N GLU A 556 16.09 6.18 6.95
CA GLU A 556 17.49 6.42 6.57
C GLU A 556 17.79 5.64 5.29
N ALA A 557 18.50 6.26 4.36
CA ALA A 557 18.99 5.61 3.16
C ALA A 557 20.53 5.58 3.20
N VAL A 558 21.11 4.40 3.02
CA VAL A 558 22.55 4.20 2.93
C VAL A 558 22.87 3.75 1.52
N VAL A 559 23.68 4.54 0.82
CA VAL A 559 24.22 4.15 -0.49
C VAL A 559 25.55 3.46 -0.28
N THR A 560 25.71 2.32 -0.93
CA THR A 560 26.93 1.52 -0.89
C THR A 560 27.38 1.13 -2.29
N LEU A 561 28.65 0.79 -2.40
CA LEU A 561 29.29 0.25 -3.59
C LEU A 561 29.86 -1.13 -3.26
N ARG A 562 29.44 -2.13 -4.03
CA ARG A 562 30.02 -3.48 -4.06
C ARG A 562 30.82 -3.66 -5.34
N THR A 563 31.99 -4.27 -5.27
CA THR A 563 32.82 -4.59 -6.44
C THR A 563 33.10 -6.08 -6.54
N SER A 564 33.38 -6.57 -7.75
CA SER A 564 33.78 -7.96 -7.97
C SER A 564 35.13 -8.32 -7.34
N GLY A 565 35.93 -7.32 -6.95
CA GLY A 565 37.19 -7.52 -6.24
C GLY A 565 37.05 -7.57 -4.72
N ASP A 566 35.85 -7.34 -4.17
CA ASP A 566 35.62 -7.38 -2.72
C ASP A 566 35.66 -8.83 -2.22
N GLU A 567 36.42 -9.09 -1.16
CA GLU A 567 36.48 -10.42 -0.52
C GLU A 567 35.07 -10.88 -0.11
N PRO A 568 34.70 -12.18 -0.20
CA PRO A 568 33.33 -12.65 0.06
C PRO A 568 32.67 -12.15 1.34
N ASP A 569 33.46 -11.99 2.41
CA ASP A 569 33.00 -11.62 3.75
C ASP A 569 33.15 -10.12 4.05
N GLU A 570 33.64 -9.32 3.10
CA GLU A 570 33.83 -7.87 3.28
C GLU A 570 32.50 -7.11 3.22
N ALA A 571 32.29 -6.16 4.14
CA ALA A 571 31.10 -5.30 4.14
C ALA A 571 31.11 -4.35 2.93
N ALA A 572 29.92 -4.05 2.39
CA ALA A 572 29.82 -3.11 1.27
C ALA A 572 30.35 -1.72 1.67
N ARG A 573 31.11 -1.09 0.77
CA ARG A 573 31.68 0.23 1.03
C ARG A 573 30.58 1.29 1.10
N VAL A 574 30.46 1.96 2.24
CA VAL A 574 29.51 3.07 2.42
C VAL A 574 29.95 4.31 1.62
N VAL A 575 29.06 4.81 0.77
CA VAL A 575 29.25 6.03 -0.03
C VAL A 575 28.61 7.23 0.64
N SER A 576 27.33 7.14 1.00
CA SER A 576 26.59 8.22 1.68
C SER A 576 25.53 7.64 2.63
N ARG A 577 25.15 8.45 3.64
CA ARG A 577 24.02 8.19 4.52
C ARG A 577 23.10 9.41 4.54
N GLU A 578 21.86 9.23 4.12
CA GLU A 578 20.83 10.26 4.06
C GLU A 578 19.76 9.98 5.10
N ARG A 579 19.64 10.87 6.09
CA ARG A 579 18.61 10.78 7.14
C ARG A 579 17.37 11.57 6.74
N SER A 580 16.19 11.08 7.12
CA SER A 580 14.91 11.78 6.94
C SER A 580 14.63 12.21 5.49
N SER A 581 15.09 11.43 4.50
CA SER A 581 14.89 11.71 3.08
C SER A 581 13.85 10.78 2.46
N ALA A 582 13.32 11.15 1.29
CA ALA A 582 12.48 10.27 0.46
C ALA A 582 13.30 9.37 -0.48
N VAL A 583 14.63 9.47 -0.47
CA VAL A 583 15.52 8.74 -1.38
C VAL A 583 15.31 7.23 -1.25
N CYS A 584 15.24 6.52 -2.38
CA CYS A 584 15.03 5.07 -2.46
C CYS A 584 13.68 4.61 -1.91
N THR A 585 12.67 5.48 -2.00
CA THR A 585 11.26 5.13 -1.75
C THR A 585 10.46 5.14 -3.04
N ARG A 586 9.21 4.68 -2.94
CA ARG A 586 8.20 4.92 -3.98
C ARG A 586 7.99 6.40 -4.33
N PHE A 587 8.40 7.34 -3.46
CA PHE A 587 8.27 8.78 -3.68
C PHE A 587 9.57 9.45 -4.14
N GLY A 588 10.73 8.88 -3.80
CA GLY A 588 12.05 9.29 -4.27
C GLY A 588 12.66 8.19 -5.13
N GLN A 589 12.12 8.05 -6.34
CA GLN A 589 12.40 6.93 -7.28
C GLN A 589 13.70 7.11 -8.09
N HIS A 590 14.38 8.24 -7.94
CA HIS A 590 15.57 8.60 -8.71
C HIS A 590 16.72 8.90 -7.77
N VAL A 591 17.88 8.32 -8.08
CA VAL A 591 19.08 8.38 -7.24
C VAL A 591 20.28 8.45 -8.16
N ALA A 592 21.24 9.29 -7.81
CA ALA A 592 22.57 9.27 -8.35
C ALA A 592 23.56 9.42 -7.19
N ALA A 593 24.70 8.76 -7.27
CA ALA A 593 25.74 8.85 -6.25
C ALA A 593 27.13 8.89 -6.87
N ALA A 594 28.09 9.49 -6.16
CA ALA A 594 29.50 9.49 -6.55
C ALA A 594 30.41 9.23 -5.35
N THR A 595 31.58 8.63 -5.61
CA THR A 595 32.61 8.38 -4.59
C THR A 595 34.00 8.33 -5.21
N GLY A 596 35.03 8.64 -4.42
CA GLY A 596 36.42 8.40 -4.80
C GLY A 596 36.79 6.93 -4.63
N TRP A 597 37.41 6.33 -5.63
CA TRP A 597 37.80 4.92 -5.65
C TRP A 597 39.24 4.75 -6.14
N ARG A 598 39.96 3.79 -5.55
CA ARG A 598 41.34 3.47 -5.93
C ARG A 598 41.33 2.17 -6.72
N SER A 599 41.90 2.19 -7.92
CA SER A 599 41.96 1.02 -8.80
C SER A 599 42.97 -0.02 -8.29
N PRO A 600 42.87 -1.29 -8.74
CA PRO A 600 43.88 -2.31 -8.45
C PRO A 600 45.28 -1.90 -8.90
N LYS A 601 45.39 -1.03 -9.91
CA LYS A 601 46.66 -0.45 -10.39
C LYS A 601 47.14 0.76 -9.57
N GLY A 602 46.46 1.07 -8.46
CA GLY A 602 46.84 2.12 -7.52
C GLY A 602 46.43 3.54 -7.93
N LYS A 603 45.75 3.72 -9.06
CA LYS A 603 45.29 5.04 -9.55
C LYS A 603 43.96 5.44 -8.91
N TRP A 604 43.74 6.74 -8.72
CA TRP A 604 42.51 7.25 -8.14
C TRP A 604 41.54 7.73 -9.22
N TYR A 605 40.26 7.43 -8.99
CA TYR A 605 39.14 7.81 -9.84
C TYR A 605 38.01 8.37 -8.98
N VAL A 606 37.19 9.24 -9.55
CA VAL A 606 35.81 9.44 -9.09
C VAL A 606 34.92 8.53 -9.91
N LEU A 607 34.12 7.71 -9.24
CA LEU A 607 33.04 6.93 -9.85
C LEU A 607 31.72 7.63 -9.57
N ALA A 608 30.83 7.68 -10.55
CA ALA A 608 29.46 8.14 -10.39
C ALA A 608 28.49 7.25 -11.16
N ALA A 609 27.33 6.98 -10.56
CA ALA A 609 26.28 6.19 -11.18
C ALA A 609 24.88 6.69 -10.82
N GLY A 610 23.95 6.51 -11.76
CA GLY A 610 22.56 6.94 -11.67
C GLY A 610 21.56 5.81 -11.93
N SER A 611 20.39 5.90 -11.28
CA SER A 611 19.28 4.98 -11.50
C SER A 611 18.74 5.10 -12.93
N ARG A 612 17.83 4.21 -13.33
CA ARG A 612 17.36 4.05 -14.72
C ARG A 612 16.85 5.31 -15.43
N ALA A 613 16.37 6.29 -14.68
CA ALA A 613 15.84 7.53 -15.23
C ALA A 613 16.94 8.56 -15.53
N VAL A 614 18.17 8.35 -15.06
CA VAL A 614 19.29 9.26 -15.30
C VAL A 614 19.74 9.15 -16.76
N THR A 615 19.86 10.31 -17.42
CA THR A 615 20.30 10.43 -18.81
C THR A 615 21.68 11.06 -18.94
N ALA A 616 22.12 11.86 -17.98
CA ALA A 616 23.46 12.41 -17.95
C ALA A 616 23.94 12.64 -16.51
N LEU A 617 25.27 12.63 -16.32
CA LEU A 617 25.93 12.90 -15.06
C LEU A 617 26.94 14.04 -15.22
N THR A 618 26.92 14.96 -14.27
CA THR A 618 27.86 16.10 -14.19
C THR A 618 28.53 16.11 -12.82
N LEU A 619 29.85 15.97 -12.84
CA LEU A 619 30.74 16.12 -11.68
C LEU A 619 31.39 17.50 -11.70
N ASP A 620 31.44 18.13 -10.53
CA ASP A 620 32.14 19.39 -10.27
C ASP A 620 32.99 19.26 -8.99
N GLY A 621 33.98 20.14 -8.80
CA GLY A 621 34.82 20.20 -7.60
C GLY A 621 36.28 19.92 -7.90
N ALA A 622 36.87 18.92 -7.23
CA ALA A 622 38.27 18.52 -7.45
C ALA A 622 38.55 18.05 -8.89
N VAL A 623 37.51 17.60 -9.59
CA VAL A 623 37.51 17.27 -11.01
C VAL A 623 36.18 17.74 -11.60
N SER A 624 36.20 18.18 -12.86
CA SER A 624 34.99 18.54 -13.60
C SER A 624 34.83 17.63 -14.80
N ALA A 625 33.65 17.03 -14.93
CA ALA A 625 33.35 16.13 -16.03
C ALA A 625 31.85 16.07 -16.28
N HIS A 626 31.46 16.05 -17.56
CA HIS A 626 30.09 15.81 -17.98
C HIS A 626 30.07 14.61 -18.92
N ARG A 627 29.11 13.71 -18.74
CA ARG A 627 28.94 12.56 -19.62
C ARG A 627 27.48 12.18 -19.77
N GLN A 628 27.09 11.95 -21.02
CA GLN A 628 25.81 11.34 -21.36
C GLN A 628 25.83 9.86 -20.96
N GLY A 629 24.76 9.41 -20.31
CA GLY A 629 24.60 8.07 -19.77
C GLY A 629 24.46 8.02 -18.25
N ARG A 630 24.37 6.80 -17.73
CA ARG A 630 24.07 6.50 -16.33
C ARG A 630 25.30 6.28 -15.46
N THR A 631 26.48 6.21 -16.06
CA THR A 631 27.74 5.94 -15.36
C THR A 631 28.86 6.83 -15.88
N LEU A 632 29.72 7.25 -14.97
CA LEU A 632 30.86 8.11 -15.23
C LEU A 632 32.02 7.66 -14.34
N PHE A 633 33.22 7.60 -14.90
CA PHE A 633 34.45 7.53 -14.13
C PHE A 633 35.47 8.51 -14.70
N VAL A 634 36.21 9.19 -13.84
CA VAL A 634 37.28 10.12 -14.25
C VAL A 634 38.49 10.02 -13.32
N PRO A 635 39.72 10.07 -13.85
CA PRO A 635 40.93 10.15 -13.03
C PRO A 635 40.85 11.34 -12.07
N ALA A 636 41.30 11.15 -10.83
CA ALA A 636 41.19 12.16 -9.79
C ALA A 636 42.39 12.10 -8.82
N PRO A 637 42.69 13.18 -8.09
CA PRO A 637 43.62 13.11 -6.97
C PRO A 637 43.09 12.17 -5.86
N PRO A 638 43.94 11.69 -4.95
CA PRO A 638 43.50 10.91 -3.79
C PRO A 638 42.44 11.66 -2.97
N HIS A 639 41.42 10.93 -2.50
CA HIS A 639 40.33 11.47 -1.68
C HIS A 639 39.63 12.71 -2.29
N PRO A 640 39.12 12.62 -3.53
CA PRO A 640 38.55 13.77 -4.22
C PRO A 640 37.24 14.24 -3.57
N ASN A 641 37.12 15.55 -3.36
CA ASN A 641 35.87 16.17 -2.94
C ASN A 641 35.11 16.67 -4.18
N VAL A 642 33.91 16.15 -4.39
CA VAL A 642 33.11 16.41 -5.59
C VAL A 642 31.65 16.65 -5.24
N THR A 643 30.96 17.38 -6.11
CA THR A 643 29.50 17.41 -6.16
C THR A 643 29.01 16.73 -7.42
N LEU A 644 27.86 16.05 -7.31
CA LEU A 644 27.22 15.37 -8.43
C LEU A 644 25.87 16.01 -8.74
N ARG A 645 25.61 16.24 -10.02
CA ARG A 645 24.28 16.51 -10.57
C ARG A 645 23.94 15.45 -11.61
N ALA A 646 22.67 15.08 -11.69
CA ALA A 646 22.19 14.15 -12.70
C ALA A 646 20.94 14.70 -13.38
N ASP A 647 20.92 14.59 -14.70
CA ASP A 647 19.75 14.93 -15.52
C ASP A 647 18.88 13.69 -15.68
N LEU A 648 17.56 13.88 -15.68
CA LEU A 648 16.58 12.81 -15.78
C LEU A 648 15.89 12.81 -17.14
N SER A 649 15.42 11.64 -17.57
CA SER A 649 14.59 11.46 -18.77
C SER A 649 13.27 12.21 -18.71
N THR A 650 12.85 12.66 -17.52
CA THR A 650 11.67 13.51 -17.31
C THR A 650 11.94 14.99 -17.54
N GLY A 651 13.19 15.38 -17.82
CA GLY A 651 13.65 16.77 -17.90
C GLY A 651 14.01 17.40 -16.55
N GLY A 652 13.79 16.68 -15.44
CA GLY A 652 14.17 17.14 -14.11
C GLY A 652 15.68 16.96 -13.82
N GLN A 653 16.17 17.67 -12.81
CA GLN A 653 17.53 17.51 -12.29
C GLN A 653 17.51 16.98 -10.85
N LEU A 654 18.50 16.18 -10.49
CA LEU A 654 18.67 15.66 -9.13
C LEU A 654 20.08 15.96 -8.61
N ARG A 655 20.18 16.31 -7.33
CA ARG A 655 21.47 16.43 -6.64
C ARG A 655 21.93 15.04 -6.21
N GLY A 656 23.09 14.63 -6.66
CA GLY A 656 23.67 13.33 -6.34
C GLY A 656 24.17 13.25 -4.89
N LEU A 657 24.18 12.02 -4.38
CA LEU A 657 24.65 11.67 -3.05
C LEU A 657 26.16 11.46 -3.09
N VAL A 658 26.89 12.19 -2.24
CA VAL A 658 28.35 12.13 -2.15
C VAL A 658 28.77 11.93 -0.70
N PRO A 659 29.97 11.38 -0.41
CA PRO A 659 30.46 11.23 0.94
C PRO A 659 30.37 12.55 1.71
N VAL A 660 29.84 12.49 2.93
CA VAL A 660 29.88 13.64 3.83
C VAL A 660 31.34 13.94 4.14
N ALA A 661 31.80 15.16 3.83
CA ALA A 661 33.14 15.60 4.17
C ALA A 661 33.36 15.39 5.68
N ARG A 662 34.36 14.59 6.06
CA ARG A 662 34.82 14.53 7.45
C ARG A 662 35.34 15.93 7.77
N ARG A 663 34.61 16.67 8.62
CA ARG A 663 35.13 17.90 9.21
C ARG A 663 36.17 17.55 10.25
#